data_AF-A0A3D4UNB3-F1
#
_entry.id   AF-A0A3D4UNB3-F1
#
_cell.length_a   1.000
_cell.length_b   1.000
_cell.length_c   1.000
_cell.angle_alpha   90.00
_cell.angle_beta   90.00
_cell.angle_gamma   90.00
#
_symmetry.space_group_name_H-M   'P 1'
#
loop_
_entity.id
_entity.type
_entity.pdbx_description
1 polymer ?
#
loop_
_entity_poly.entity_id
_entity_poly.type
_entity_poly.pdbx_seq_one_letter_code
_entity_poly.pdbx_strand_id
1 'polypeptide(L)'
;MRLNRPISVSALALAMTAGGVLGGDSIADTRFPDAIASHQDLFEQELAEKMFMQLPREHQILIAEADGIGSDAFSDAFMGFSHEHASDAPALPEVDPDITAHEYLGLIVSEQLAGRLTPEQWNILNAIADTLDEGKMVPHMCFSPDTDREYAFAVNQLIEFPFQVRFQQTARWTSTATDGGGLSQGTPTTLTYSFVPDGTFVPDLGIGLGSGNSALFAWLDGVYGDTQTWQDLFHQVFDRWEELINVTYVYEPNDDGVNTNSSGGVLGVRGDVRIGAYNYQNDGNSGVLAYNNFPNDGDMIFDAFDTFYNNTGGQSIRFRNVAAHEHGHGLGMLHVCPANQTKLMEPFISVAYDGPQLDDILNGIRHYGDVYEPDNSIAEATDLGSFSIGQATTITNAGIDDNSDIDYFRVELSEASRIVFMVAPDADTYIQGPQTSSCDTGSSTNYNAVQNLQATLVDASGGFLATANETSFGETEELVYDTAGPGVFYLVVDGATSVNSVQRYIASLIVADVPFMGPLIEADVPDMVDPGVATSFDLSIDAREDTIVADSAELFVSINGGAFSASALVSNGGNSYTATLPAFDCGDSVAFYLAVEGDTDGVITLPEDGASDPFDVLVGDIVTAFSDNFEGDEGWFVSGVTGRASGAWERGVPAGDGSRGDAPNDADGSGSCYLTGNGNAGSNTDVDDGQAILTSPILNLEGNPEAIVSYSRWFDNTGSGTGAAPGEDVFKVEVSDDAGVNWTTVETVGPSTPESSGGWFDASFRVGDFVSATNAVLVRFIAEDLGDGSVVEAAVDAFSVSTLECEDPISCVADLNGDGELNFFDVSAFLTAFNGGDLEVADINGDGDLNFFDVSEFLTAFNAGCP
;
A
#
# COMPACT_ATOMS: atom_id res chain seq x y z
N MET A 1 -34.93 -28.26 -6.79
CA MET A 1 -34.18 -28.60 -8.02
C MET A 1 -33.19 -27.46 -8.21
N ARG A 2 -31.96 -27.64 -7.71
CA ARG A 2 -30.87 -26.64 -7.73
C ARG A 2 -30.19 -26.69 -9.09
N LEU A 3 -29.87 -25.55 -9.68
CA LEU A 3 -29.03 -25.44 -10.87
C LEU A 3 -27.83 -24.56 -10.52
N ASN A 4 -26.67 -25.20 -10.47
CA ASN A 4 -25.34 -24.59 -10.40
C ASN A 4 -25.11 -23.67 -11.61
N ARG A 5 -24.59 -22.47 -11.36
CA ARG A 5 -23.70 -21.77 -12.30
C ARG A 5 -22.54 -21.17 -11.50
N PRO A 6 -21.29 -21.29 -11.99
CA PRO A 6 -20.13 -20.72 -11.34
C PRO A 6 -20.14 -19.21 -11.56
N ILE A 7 -20.03 -18.44 -10.48
CA ILE A 7 -19.74 -17.02 -10.56
C ILE A 7 -18.22 -16.91 -10.69
N SER A 8 -17.77 -16.19 -11.72
CA SER A 8 -16.35 -15.97 -12.00
C SER A 8 -15.66 -15.26 -10.83
N VAL A 9 -14.49 -15.79 -10.45
CA VAL A 9 -13.59 -15.35 -9.36
C VAL A 9 -13.13 -13.88 -9.54
N SER A 10 -13.31 -13.29 -10.72
CA SER A 10 -12.87 -11.92 -11.04
C SER A 10 -13.75 -10.79 -10.47
N ALA A 11 -14.96 -11.08 -9.96
CA ALA A 11 -15.90 -10.05 -9.52
C ALA A 11 -15.80 -9.68 -8.02
N LEU A 12 -15.15 -10.51 -7.19
CA LEU A 12 -15.06 -10.28 -5.74
C LEU A 12 -13.80 -9.48 -5.36
N ALA A 13 -12.67 -9.69 -6.07
CA ALA A 13 -11.42 -8.95 -5.85
C ALA A 13 -11.49 -7.47 -6.33
N LEU A 14 -12.44 -7.13 -7.20
CA LEU A 14 -12.56 -5.78 -7.77
C LEU A 14 -13.43 -4.83 -6.93
N ALA A 15 -14.15 -5.34 -5.92
CA ALA A 15 -15.05 -4.53 -5.10
C ALA A 15 -14.34 -3.75 -3.98
N MET A 16 -13.08 -4.10 -3.66
CA MET A 16 -12.29 -3.39 -2.65
C MET A 16 -11.24 -2.43 -3.24
N THR A 17 -11.11 -2.36 -4.57
CA THR A 17 -10.07 -1.53 -5.23
C THR A 17 -10.61 -0.45 -6.17
N ALA A 18 -11.93 -0.28 -6.33
CA ALA A 18 -12.48 0.76 -7.22
C ALA A 18 -13.79 1.37 -6.71
N GLY A 19 -13.75 2.67 -6.38
CA GLY A 19 -14.95 3.48 -6.28
C GLY A 19 -15.64 3.61 -7.65
N GLY A 20 -16.92 3.21 -7.75
CA GLY A 20 -17.75 3.48 -8.93
C GLY A 20 -18.92 2.53 -9.19
N VAL A 21 -20.11 2.94 -8.74
CA VAL A 21 -21.50 2.68 -9.22
C VAL A 21 -21.74 1.60 -10.31
N LEU A 22 -22.67 0.66 -10.07
CA LEU A 22 -23.91 0.42 -10.87
C LEU A 22 -24.80 -0.75 -10.38
N GLY A 23 -26.02 -0.41 -9.94
CA GLY A 23 -27.33 -0.97 -10.33
C GLY A 23 -27.62 -2.49 -10.39
N GLY A 24 -28.36 -2.96 -9.37
CA GLY A 24 -29.67 -3.65 -9.50
C GLY A 24 -29.77 -5.07 -10.09
N ASP A 25 -29.90 -6.07 -9.23
CA ASP A 25 -31.09 -6.95 -9.18
C ASP A 25 -31.16 -7.76 -7.88
N SER A 26 -32.38 -7.96 -7.39
CA SER A 26 -32.77 -8.38 -6.05
C SER A 26 -32.47 -9.84 -5.68
N ILE A 27 -31.99 -10.07 -4.45
CA ILE A 27 -32.24 -11.31 -3.68
C ILE A 27 -32.69 -10.89 -2.28
N ALA A 28 -33.95 -11.18 -1.96
CA ALA A 28 -34.50 -11.00 -0.62
C ALA A 28 -34.16 -12.21 0.27
N ASP A 29 -33.83 -11.89 1.52
CA ASP A 29 -33.97 -12.65 2.76
C ASP A 29 -32.68 -13.15 3.45
N THR A 30 -32.56 -12.74 4.71
CA THR A 30 -31.61 -13.11 5.78
C THR A 30 -30.16 -12.62 5.69
N ARG A 31 -29.94 -11.39 6.16
CA ARG A 31 -28.90 -10.95 7.11
C ARG A 31 -28.96 -9.42 7.21
N PHE A 32 -29.42 -8.90 8.35
CA PHE A 32 -29.31 -7.49 8.70
C PHE A 32 -27.88 -7.27 9.22
N PRO A 33 -27.17 -6.26 8.70
CA PRO A 33 -26.26 -5.45 9.49
C PRO A 33 -26.93 -4.10 9.71
N ASP A 34 -27.03 -3.75 10.99
CA ASP A 34 -27.85 -2.68 11.52
C ASP A 34 -27.19 -1.29 11.45
N ALA A 35 -28.07 -0.30 11.27
CA ALA A 35 -27.96 1.12 11.59
C ALA A 35 -26.67 1.88 11.17
N ILE A 36 -26.63 2.28 9.90
CA ILE A 36 -26.38 3.68 9.53
C ILE A 36 -27.70 4.16 8.91
N ALA A 37 -28.12 5.41 9.17
CA ALA A 37 -29.29 6.00 8.51
C ALA A 37 -29.33 5.63 7.02
N SER A 38 -30.54 5.36 6.49
CA SER A 38 -30.69 4.72 5.18
C SER A 38 -29.77 5.38 4.14
N HIS A 39 -28.92 4.58 3.50
CA HIS A 39 -27.94 5.03 2.49
C HIS A 39 -28.61 5.81 1.34
N GLN A 40 -29.94 5.71 1.23
CA GLN A 40 -30.73 6.45 0.27
C GLN A 40 -31.02 7.89 0.76
N ASP A 41 -31.29 8.12 2.04
CA ASP A 41 -31.60 9.46 2.57
C ASP A 41 -30.34 10.34 2.70
N LEU A 42 -29.21 9.76 3.12
CA LEU A 42 -27.91 10.45 3.20
C LEU A 42 -27.32 10.73 1.80
N PHE A 43 -27.42 9.76 0.87
CA PHE A 43 -27.00 9.97 -0.52
C PHE A 43 -27.92 10.95 -1.25
N GLU A 44 -29.24 10.92 -1.03
CA GLU A 44 -30.18 11.88 -1.61
C GLU A 44 -29.98 13.30 -1.05
N GLN A 45 -29.64 13.47 0.24
CA GLN A 45 -29.28 14.77 0.81
C GLN A 45 -27.94 15.29 0.28
N GLU A 46 -26.89 14.48 0.28
CA GLU A 46 -25.55 14.91 -0.16
C GLU A 46 -25.49 15.17 -1.67
N LEU A 47 -26.23 14.38 -2.47
CA LEU A 47 -26.41 14.60 -3.90
C LEU A 47 -27.29 15.83 -4.16
N ALA A 48 -28.36 16.04 -3.38
CA ALA A 48 -29.20 17.23 -3.50
C ALA A 48 -28.44 18.52 -3.16
N GLU A 49 -27.59 18.54 -2.14
CA GLU A 49 -26.75 19.69 -1.78
C GLU A 49 -25.71 20.01 -2.88
N LYS A 50 -25.02 19.00 -3.40
CA LYS A 50 -24.04 19.14 -4.49
C LYS A 50 -24.71 19.57 -5.81
N MET A 51 -25.91 19.08 -6.10
CA MET A 51 -26.70 19.47 -7.28
C MET A 51 -27.35 20.85 -7.14
N PHE A 52 -27.79 21.23 -5.93
CA PHE A 52 -28.42 22.52 -5.64
C PHE A 52 -27.48 23.70 -5.97
N MET A 53 -26.20 23.58 -5.60
CA MET A 53 -25.18 24.60 -5.89
C MET A 53 -24.83 24.74 -7.38
N GLN A 54 -25.24 23.77 -8.21
CA GLN A 54 -25.02 23.76 -9.67
C GLN A 54 -26.23 24.26 -10.48
N LEU A 55 -27.38 24.52 -9.84
CA LEU A 55 -28.58 25.05 -10.51
C LEU A 55 -28.46 26.55 -10.87
N PRO A 56 -29.14 27.02 -11.93
CA PRO A 56 -29.27 28.45 -12.21
C PRO A 56 -29.88 29.21 -11.02
N ARG A 57 -29.39 30.42 -10.75
CA ARG A 57 -29.72 31.23 -9.56
C ARG A 57 -31.23 31.42 -9.35
N GLU A 58 -31.98 31.54 -10.44
CA GLU A 58 -33.44 31.67 -10.44
C GLU A 58 -34.19 30.41 -9.97
N HIS A 59 -33.61 29.22 -10.13
CA HIS A 59 -34.17 27.96 -9.64
C HIS A 59 -33.81 27.70 -8.17
N GLN A 60 -32.61 28.10 -7.73
CA GLN A 60 -32.21 28.04 -6.33
C GLN A 60 -33.16 28.84 -5.44
N ILE A 61 -33.57 30.05 -5.89
CA ILE A 61 -34.52 30.91 -5.18
C ILE A 61 -35.91 30.26 -5.09
N LEU A 62 -36.41 29.68 -6.18
CA LEU A 62 -37.74 29.04 -6.19
C LEU A 62 -37.81 27.77 -5.34
N ILE A 63 -36.69 27.04 -5.20
CA ILE A 63 -36.57 25.84 -4.35
C ILE A 63 -36.44 26.26 -2.88
N ALA A 64 -35.65 27.29 -2.57
CA ALA A 64 -35.53 27.83 -1.21
C ALA A 64 -36.83 28.52 -0.71
N GLU A 65 -37.59 29.18 -1.58
CA GLU A 65 -38.90 29.76 -1.24
C GLU A 65 -39.99 28.69 -1.00
N ALA A 66 -39.70 27.43 -1.30
CA ALA A 66 -40.60 26.28 -1.15
C ALA A 66 -40.15 25.27 -0.07
N ASP A 67 -39.13 25.59 0.75
CA ASP A 67 -38.48 24.67 1.71
C ASP A 67 -38.03 23.34 1.06
N GLY A 68 -37.43 23.42 -0.12
CA GLY A 68 -36.91 22.25 -0.83
C GLY A 68 -35.58 21.72 -0.26
N ILE A 69 -35.39 20.40 -0.31
CA ILE A 69 -34.19 19.70 0.17
C ILE A 69 -32.90 20.33 -0.41
N GLY A 70 -31.92 20.66 0.45
CA GLY A 70 -30.63 21.27 0.09
C GLY A 70 -30.59 22.80 0.11
N SER A 71 -31.68 23.49 0.50
CA SER A 71 -31.74 24.96 0.51
C SER A 71 -31.03 25.65 1.69
N ASP A 72 -30.57 24.89 2.68
CA ASP A 72 -29.96 25.41 3.92
C ASP A 72 -28.66 26.18 3.66
N ALA A 73 -27.90 25.81 2.61
CA ALA A 73 -26.70 26.52 2.17
C ALA A 73 -27.00 27.89 1.49
N PHE A 74 -28.26 28.18 1.15
CA PHE A 74 -28.63 29.42 0.48
C PHE A 74 -28.69 30.64 1.43
N SER A 75 -28.97 30.42 2.72
CA SER A 75 -29.07 31.51 3.71
C SER A 75 -27.73 32.06 4.17
N ASP A 76 -26.66 31.25 4.15
CA ASP A 76 -25.35 31.62 4.70
C ASP A 76 -24.55 32.55 3.79
N ALA A 77 -24.88 32.61 2.49
CA ALA A 77 -24.20 33.48 1.54
C ALA A 77 -24.69 34.94 1.55
N PHE A 78 -25.73 35.28 2.33
CA PHE A 78 -26.38 36.59 2.22
C PHE A 78 -26.81 37.22 3.55
N MET A 79 -25.98 37.19 4.58
CA MET A 79 -25.92 38.31 5.55
C MET A 79 -24.49 38.52 6.03
N GLY A 80 -23.86 39.57 5.51
CA GLY A 80 -22.65 40.14 6.10
C GLY A 80 -22.96 40.68 7.50
N PHE A 81 -22.85 39.83 8.50
CA PHE A 81 -22.64 40.21 9.89
C PHE A 81 -21.33 39.60 10.36
N SER A 82 -20.41 40.48 10.74
CA SER A 82 -19.21 40.15 11.50
C SER A 82 -19.56 39.27 12.70
N HIS A 83 -19.03 38.05 12.75
CA HIS A 83 -18.79 37.37 14.03
C HIS A 83 -17.57 38.02 14.71
N GLU A 84 -17.76 39.25 15.20
CA GLU A 84 -17.16 39.62 16.47
C GLU A 84 -18.07 39.05 17.55
N HIS A 85 -17.50 38.28 18.49
CA HIS A 85 -18.12 37.53 19.61
C HIS A 85 -18.24 36.00 19.46
N ALA A 86 -17.15 35.34 19.07
CA ALA A 86 -16.92 33.92 19.37
C ALA A 86 -15.61 33.73 20.17
N SER A 87 -15.35 34.63 21.14
CA SER A 87 -14.14 34.57 22.00
C SER A 87 -14.42 34.60 23.50
N ASP A 88 -15.68 34.51 23.96
CA ASP A 88 -16.01 34.65 25.38
C ASP A 88 -16.94 33.54 25.91
N ALA A 89 -16.78 32.30 25.44
CA ALA A 89 -17.09 31.17 26.32
C ALA A 89 -15.84 30.93 27.16
N PRO A 90 -15.89 31.11 28.50
CA PRO A 90 -14.72 30.78 29.31
C PRO A 90 -14.39 29.32 29.07
N ALA A 91 -13.15 29.03 28.69
CA ALA A 91 -12.58 27.72 28.96
C ALA A 91 -12.86 27.42 30.44
N LEU A 92 -13.44 26.24 30.73
CA LEU A 92 -13.62 25.81 32.11
C LEU A 92 -12.27 26.00 32.83
N PRO A 93 -12.21 26.82 33.90
CA PRO A 93 -10.95 26.98 34.63
C PRO A 93 -10.44 25.61 35.04
N GLU A 94 -9.13 25.39 35.02
CA GLU A 94 -8.50 24.23 35.68
C GLU A 94 -9.14 24.11 37.07
N VAL A 95 -9.99 23.10 37.23
CA VAL A 95 -10.75 22.91 38.44
C VAL A 95 -9.78 22.44 39.51
N ASP A 96 -9.69 23.18 40.61
CA ASP A 96 -8.89 22.78 41.76
C ASP A 96 -9.37 21.39 42.22
N PRO A 97 -8.50 20.36 42.30
CA PRO A 97 -8.90 19.00 42.65
C PRO A 97 -9.54 18.87 44.04
N ASP A 98 -9.49 19.92 44.87
CA ASP A 98 -10.05 19.97 46.22
C ASP A 98 -11.39 20.74 46.33
N ILE A 99 -12.06 21.11 45.22
CA ILE A 99 -13.41 21.73 45.32
C ILE A 99 -14.50 20.70 45.62
N THR A 100 -15.48 21.09 46.43
CA THR A 100 -16.71 20.33 46.66
C THR A 100 -17.62 20.34 45.43
N ALA A 101 -18.49 19.34 45.29
CA ALA A 101 -19.48 19.29 44.22
C ALA A 101 -20.42 20.51 44.26
N HIS A 102 -20.72 21.05 45.45
CA HIS A 102 -21.45 22.31 45.58
C HIS A 102 -20.68 23.54 45.09
N GLU A 103 -19.37 23.60 45.35
CA GLU A 103 -18.53 24.66 44.80
C GLU A 103 -18.45 24.55 43.28
N TYR A 104 -18.38 23.33 42.74
CA TYR A 104 -18.41 23.08 41.29
C TYR A 104 -19.77 23.44 40.66
N LEU A 105 -20.88 23.09 41.31
CA LEU A 105 -22.23 23.49 40.88
C LEU A 105 -22.36 25.01 40.72
N GLY A 106 -21.78 25.77 41.65
CA GLY A 106 -21.73 27.23 41.58
C GLY A 106 -20.89 27.80 40.43
N LEU A 107 -20.01 26.99 39.83
CA LEU A 107 -19.20 27.37 38.68
C LEU A 107 -19.87 27.08 37.33
N ILE A 108 -20.68 26.01 37.26
CA ILE A 108 -21.31 25.55 36.02
C ILE A 108 -22.73 26.10 35.80
N VAL A 109 -23.43 26.55 36.85
CA VAL A 109 -24.76 27.19 36.73
C VAL A 109 -24.63 28.71 36.65
N SER A 110 -24.90 29.27 35.47
CA SER A 110 -24.91 30.72 35.24
C SER A 110 -26.10 31.43 35.91
N GLU A 111 -26.00 32.74 36.17
CA GLU A 111 -27.15 33.54 36.66
C GLU A 111 -28.36 33.49 35.70
N GLN A 112 -28.10 33.32 34.40
CA GLN A 112 -29.14 33.21 33.37
C GLN A 112 -29.86 31.86 33.45
N LEU A 113 -29.10 30.76 33.62
CA LEU A 113 -29.66 29.44 33.86
C LEU A 113 -30.44 29.41 35.17
N ALA A 114 -29.85 29.90 36.26
CA ALA A 114 -30.48 29.97 37.57
C ALA A 114 -31.87 30.65 37.56
N GLY A 115 -32.05 31.67 36.71
CA GLY A 115 -33.31 32.42 36.58
C GLY A 115 -34.43 31.70 35.83
N ARG A 116 -34.14 30.63 35.09
CA ARG A 116 -35.11 29.83 34.31
C ARG A 116 -35.36 28.43 34.87
N LEU A 117 -34.51 27.95 35.78
CA LEU A 117 -34.70 26.66 36.46
C LEU A 117 -35.96 26.67 37.33
N THR A 118 -36.73 25.58 37.27
CA THR A 118 -37.86 25.35 38.17
C THR A 118 -37.37 24.97 39.58
N PRO A 119 -38.20 25.13 40.64
CA PRO A 119 -37.88 24.62 41.96
C PRO A 119 -37.49 23.14 41.97
N GLU A 120 -38.18 22.35 41.14
CA GLU A 120 -37.95 20.93 40.88
C GLU A 120 -36.54 20.67 40.33
N GLN A 121 -36.16 21.37 39.26
CA GLN A 121 -34.82 21.28 38.65
C GLN A 121 -33.70 21.69 39.62
N TRP A 122 -33.95 22.72 40.43
CA TRP A 122 -33.03 23.14 41.48
C TRP A 122 -32.87 22.07 42.57
N ASN A 123 -33.93 21.34 42.91
CA ASN A 123 -33.83 20.25 43.88
C ASN A 123 -32.95 19.12 43.35
N ILE A 124 -33.07 18.76 42.06
CA ILE A 124 -32.23 17.73 41.43
C ILE A 124 -30.75 18.10 41.47
N LEU A 125 -30.38 19.32 41.03
CA LEU A 125 -28.98 19.76 41.02
C LEU A 125 -28.34 19.76 42.41
N ASN A 126 -29.03 20.32 43.42
CA ASN A 126 -28.49 20.37 44.78
C ASN A 126 -28.40 18.97 45.40
N ALA A 127 -29.37 18.09 45.13
CA ALA A 127 -29.36 16.74 45.66
C ALA A 127 -28.19 15.91 45.10
N ILE A 128 -27.91 16.03 43.79
CA ILE A 128 -26.73 15.41 43.17
C ILE A 128 -25.44 15.93 43.80
N ALA A 129 -25.31 17.25 43.97
CA ALA A 129 -24.13 17.83 44.61
C ALA A 129 -23.96 17.35 46.07
N ASP A 130 -25.05 17.26 46.84
CA ASP A 130 -25.04 16.69 48.21
C ASP A 130 -24.53 15.24 48.19
N THR A 131 -25.02 14.44 47.23
CA THR A 131 -24.68 13.01 47.10
C THR A 131 -23.22 12.80 46.72
N LEU A 132 -22.69 13.61 45.82
CA LEU A 132 -21.27 13.59 45.43
C LEU A 132 -20.36 14.04 46.59
N ASP A 133 -20.75 15.06 47.34
CA ASP A 133 -20.01 15.51 48.53
C ASP A 133 -19.99 14.44 49.65
N GLU A 134 -20.97 13.53 49.66
CA GLU A 134 -20.97 12.33 50.51
C GLU A 134 -20.08 11.18 49.98
N GLY A 135 -19.45 11.35 48.82
CA GLY A 135 -18.58 10.36 48.17
C GLY A 135 -19.33 9.18 47.57
N LYS A 136 -20.61 9.35 47.26
CA LYS A 136 -21.45 8.32 46.63
C LYS A 136 -21.40 8.44 45.10
N MET A 137 -21.48 7.31 44.43
CA MET A 137 -21.66 7.26 42.99
C MET A 137 -23.09 7.64 42.63
N VAL A 138 -23.25 8.35 41.53
CA VAL A 138 -24.53 8.85 41.03
C VAL A 138 -24.81 8.18 39.68
N PRO A 139 -26.04 7.71 39.41
CA PRO A 139 -26.38 7.20 38.09
C PRO A 139 -26.35 8.30 37.03
N HIS A 140 -26.18 7.91 35.77
CA HIS A 140 -26.46 8.80 34.64
C HIS A 140 -27.96 8.83 34.34
N MET A 141 -28.41 9.94 33.75
CA MET A 141 -29.82 10.22 33.52
C MET A 141 -30.08 10.59 32.07
N CYS A 142 -31.05 9.95 31.45
CA CYS A 142 -31.47 10.30 30.11
C CYS A 142 -32.50 11.41 30.10
N PHE A 143 -32.37 12.38 29.19
CA PHE A 143 -33.27 13.52 29.10
C PHE A 143 -34.20 13.45 27.88
N SER A 144 -35.42 13.96 28.06
CA SER A 144 -36.35 14.14 26.96
C SER A 144 -35.85 15.24 26.01
N PRO A 145 -36.18 15.17 24.70
CA PRO A 145 -35.69 16.13 23.69
C PRO A 145 -36.05 17.59 23.98
N ASP A 146 -37.13 17.83 24.74
CA ASP A 146 -37.63 19.17 25.07
C ASP A 146 -37.00 19.75 26.36
N THR A 147 -36.10 19.00 27.03
CA THR A 147 -35.43 19.44 28.25
C THR A 147 -34.46 20.59 27.97
N ASP A 148 -34.37 21.56 28.88
CA ASP A 148 -33.45 22.68 28.77
C ASP A 148 -31.98 22.20 28.71
N ARG A 149 -31.27 22.57 27.65
CA ARG A 149 -29.94 22.01 27.36
C ARG A 149 -28.88 22.34 28.40
N GLU A 150 -28.86 23.59 28.89
CA GLU A 150 -27.88 23.99 29.90
C GLU A 150 -28.20 23.35 31.26
N TYR A 151 -29.47 23.03 31.54
CA TYR A 151 -29.85 22.27 32.72
C TYR A 151 -29.36 20.82 32.65
N ALA A 152 -29.63 20.11 31.55
CA ALA A 152 -29.16 18.74 31.35
C ALA A 152 -27.62 18.66 31.42
N PHE A 153 -26.92 19.65 30.84
CA PHE A 153 -25.47 19.76 31.00
C PHE A 153 -25.03 19.97 32.44
N ALA A 154 -25.66 20.89 33.19
CA ALA A 154 -25.25 21.14 34.57
C ALA A 154 -25.40 19.88 35.44
N VAL A 155 -26.44 19.08 35.17
CA VAL A 155 -26.62 17.77 35.80
C VAL A 155 -25.50 16.81 35.43
N ASN A 156 -25.17 16.66 34.14
CA ASN A 156 -24.15 15.71 33.70
C ASN A 156 -22.74 16.10 34.12
N GLN A 157 -22.38 17.39 34.11
CA GLN A 157 -21.08 17.83 34.62
C GLN A 157 -20.91 17.54 36.11
N LEU A 158 -21.97 17.63 36.91
CA LEU A 158 -21.88 17.21 38.30
C LEU A 158 -21.60 15.71 38.39
N ILE A 159 -22.31 14.89 37.62
CA ILE A 159 -22.13 13.43 37.67
C ILE A 159 -20.73 13.02 37.17
N GLU A 160 -20.22 13.70 36.15
CA GLU A 160 -18.92 13.45 35.54
C GLU A 160 -17.76 14.11 36.31
N PHE A 161 -18.00 14.87 37.37
CA PHE A 161 -16.94 15.47 38.18
C PHE A 161 -16.21 14.41 39.02
N PRO A 162 -14.85 14.28 38.99
CA PRO A 162 -13.82 15.01 38.24
C PRO A 162 -13.23 14.22 37.04
N PHE A 163 -14.00 13.37 36.38
CA PHE A 163 -13.56 12.50 35.31
C PHE A 163 -13.40 13.23 33.96
N GLN A 164 -12.26 13.00 33.29
CA GLN A 164 -12.06 13.28 31.87
C GLN A 164 -11.52 11.99 31.28
N VAL A 165 -12.28 11.31 30.41
CA VAL A 165 -11.90 9.99 29.89
C VAL A 165 -12.10 9.93 28.37
N ARG A 166 -11.18 9.24 27.67
CA ARG A 166 -11.33 8.92 26.24
C ARG A 166 -12.59 8.08 26.03
N PHE A 167 -13.26 8.27 24.89
CA PHE A 167 -14.56 7.67 24.52
C PHE A 167 -15.74 7.98 25.46
N GLN A 168 -15.61 8.93 26.37
CA GLN A 168 -16.63 9.19 27.40
C GLN A 168 -17.02 7.88 28.10
N GLN A 169 -16.01 7.14 28.60
CA GLN A 169 -16.16 5.80 29.15
C GLN A 169 -15.75 5.77 30.63
N THR A 170 -16.46 5.01 31.46
CA THR A 170 -16.16 4.84 32.90
C THR A 170 -15.74 3.40 33.21
N ALA A 171 -15.95 2.92 34.44
CA ALA A 171 -15.66 1.54 34.82
C ALA A 171 -16.68 0.57 34.22
N ARG A 172 -16.17 -0.58 33.74
CA ARG A 172 -16.97 -1.72 33.26
C ARG A 172 -17.33 -2.70 34.38
N TRP A 173 -18.09 -3.75 34.03
CA TRP A 173 -18.37 -4.85 34.96
C TRP A 173 -17.06 -5.55 35.38
N THR A 174 -16.89 -5.70 36.70
CA THR A 174 -15.74 -6.40 37.29
C THR A 174 -16.11 -7.75 37.88
N SER A 175 -17.41 -7.95 38.12
CA SER A 175 -18.00 -9.22 38.53
C SER A 175 -19.47 -9.30 38.13
N THR A 176 -19.93 -10.48 37.73
CA THR A 176 -21.36 -10.77 37.47
C THR A 176 -21.82 -11.98 38.28
N ALA A 177 -23.13 -12.24 38.34
CA ALA A 177 -23.68 -13.43 38.97
C ALA A 177 -23.24 -14.73 38.27
N THR A 178 -23.00 -14.67 36.96
CA THR A 178 -22.61 -15.82 36.13
C THR A 178 -21.10 -16.05 36.16
N ASP A 179 -20.31 -15.02 35.87
CA ASP A 179 -18.86 -15.15 35.66
C ASP A 179 -18.06 -15.02 36.95
N GLY A 180 -18.67 -14.48 38.01
CA GLY A 180 -17.95 -14.09 39.22
C GLY A 180 -16.99 -12.93 38.93
N GLY A 181 -16.00 -12.73 39.80
CA GLY A 181 -15.05 -11.63 39.68
C GLY A 181 -13.83 -11.95 38.82
N GLY A 182 -13.10 -10.92 38.41
CA GLY A 182 -11.83 -11.05 37.68
C GLY A 182 -11.94 -10.81 36.19
N LEU A 183 -13.07 -10.24 35.74
CA LEU A 183 -13.22 -9.76 34.37
C LEU A 183 -12.15 -8.70 34.08
N SER A 184 -11.60 -8.74 32.86
CA SER A 184 -10.66 -7.77 32.28
C SER A 184 -11.24 -7.09 31.04
N GLN A 185 -10.55 -6.09 30.51
CA GLN A 185 -10.96 -5.39 29.27
C GLN A 185 -10.88 -6.42 28.12
N GLY A 186 -11.76 -6.31 27.13
CA GLY A 186 -11.90 -7.30 26.05
C GLY A 186 -12.52 -8.64 26.49
N THR A 187 -12.76 -8.85 27.80
CA THR A 187 -13.22 -10.15 28.29
C THR A 187 -14.73 -10.35 28.08
N PRO A 188 -15.15 -11.46 27.44
CA PRO A 188 -16.56 -11.83 27.32
C PRO A 188 -17.27 -11.78 28.67
N THR A 189 -18.44 -11.13 28.71
CA THR A 189 -19.17 -10.90 29.97
C THR A 189 -20.62 -11.37 29.84
N THR A 190 -21.09 -12.19 30.78
CA THR A 190 -22.49 -12.63 30.85
C THR A 190 -23.25 -11.82 31.89
N LEU A 191 -24.27 -11.07 31.46
CA LEU A 191 -25.17 -10.33 32.33
C LEU A 191 -26.54 -11.00 32.41
N THR A 192 -27.02 -11.22 33.63
CA THR A 192 -28.42 -11.59 33.84
C THR A 192 -29.29 -10.34 33.97
N TYR A 193 -30.52 -10.36 33.48
CA TYR A 193 -31.47 -9.26 33.70
C TYR A 193 -32.83 -9.75 34.17
N SER A 194 -33.50 -8.97 35.02
CA SER A 194 -34.83 -9.29 35.56
C SER A 194 -35.74 -8.07 35.60
N PHE A 195 -37.06 -8.32 35.60
CA PHE A 195 -38.09 -7.28 35.75
C PHE A 195 -38.60 -7.27 37.19
N VAL A 196 -38.44 -6.14 37.86
CA VAL A 196 -38.76 -5.98 39.28
C VAL A 196 -40.28 -5.97 39.48
N PRO A 197 -40.85 -6.78 40.40
CA PRO A 197 -42.30 -6.85 40.59
C PRO A 197 -42.86 -5.53 41.10
N ASP A 198 -44.11 -5.23 40.73
CA ASP A 198 -44.85 -4.11 41.28
C ASP A 198 -44.88 -4.15 42.81
N GLY A 199 -44.69 -2.98 43.44
CA GLY A 199 -44.62 -2.86 44.89
C GLY A 199 -43.21 -2.98 45.48
N THR A 200 -42.21 -3.39 44.70
CA THR A 200 -40.80 -3.39 45.13
C THR A 200 -40.33 -1.95 45.36
N PHE A 201 -39.67 -1.69 46.48
CA PHE A 201 -39.27 -0.34 46.83
C PHE A 201 -37.99 0.08 46.08
N VAL A 202 -38.08 1.19 45.35
CA VAL A 202 -36.96 1.89 44.72
C VAL A 202 -36.50 2.98 45.69
N PRO A 203 -35.31 2.84 46.31
CA PRO A 203 -34.83 3.79 47.30
C PRO A 203 -34.42 5.12 46.67
N ASP A 204 -34.46 6.18 47.48
CA ASP A 204 -34.00 7.49 47.08
C ASP A 204 -32.47 7.46 47.01
N LEU A 205 -31.93 7.73 45.82
CA LEU A 205 -30.49 7.82 45.59
C LEU A 205 -29.90 9.15 46.03
N GLY A 206 -30.72 10.09 46.49
CA GLY A 206 -30.30 11.46 46.78
C GLY A 206 -30.12 12.29 45.52
N ILE A 207 -30.68 11.88 44.38
CA ILE A 207 -30.55 12.59 43.09
C ILE A 207 -31.72 13.53 42.79
N GLY A 208 -32.59 13.75 43.78
CA GLY A 208 -33.73 14.64 43.66
C GLY A 208 -34.94 14.07 42.93
N LEU A 209 -34.86 12.86 42.35
CA LEU A 209 -36.01 12.16 41.73
C LEU A 209 -36.96 11.49 42.74
N GLY A 210 -36.57 11.45 44.02
CA GLY A 210 -37.35 10.88 45.12
C GLY A 210 -37.25 9.36 45.23
N SER A 211 -38.24 8.74 45.88
CA SER A 211 -38.37 7.29 46.00
C SER A 211 -39.80 6.83 45.78
N GLY A 212 -39.97 5.59 45.37
CA GLY A 212 -41.28 5.04 45.04
C GLY A 212 -41.32 3.53 45.11
N ASN A 213 -42.52 2.97 45.03
CA ASN A 213 -42.64 1.54 44.74
C ASN A 213 -42.73 1.37 43.23
N SER A 214 -42.07 0.33 42.71
CA SER A 214 -42.15 -0.04 41.31
C SER A 214 -43.61 -0.22 40.89
N ALA A 215 -43.94 0.34 39.74
CA ALA A 215 -45.22 0.20 39.05
C ALA A 215 -45.00 -0.28 37.61
N LEU A 216 -43.84 -0.89 37.31
CA LEU A 216 -43.42 -1.31 35.97
C LEU A 216 -44.48 -2.14 35.25
N PHE A 217 -44.98 -3.21 35.88
CA PHE A 217 -45.94 -4.10 35.25
C PHE A 217 -47.29 -3.39 35.07
N ALA A 218 -47.83 -2.76 36.12
CA ALA A 218 -49.08 -2.02 36.03
C ALA A 218 -49.06 -0.89 34.99
N TRP A 219 -47.93 -0.19 34.85
CA TRP A 219 -47.74 0.88 33.88
C TRP A 219 -47.64 0.34 32.45
N LEU A 220 -46.70 -0.57 32.19
CA LEU A 220 -46.45 -1.05 30.83
C LEU A 220 -47.56 -1.99 30.33
N ASP A 221 -48.20 -2.79 31.18
CA ASP A 221 -49.43 -3.52 30.81
C ASP A 221 -50.55 -2.54 30.44
N GLY A 222 -50.59 -1.36 31.06
CA GLY A 222 -51.53 -0.30 30.73
C GLY A 222 -51.30 0.33 29.35
N VAL A 223 -50.04 0.47 28.93
CA VAL A 223 -49.65 1.02 27.62
C VAL A 223 -49.78 -0.03 26.50
N TYR A 224 -49.29 -1.24 26.75
CA TYR A 224 -49.12 -2.29 25.74
C TYR A 224 -50.21 -3.37 25.75
N GLY A 225 -51.00 -3.46 26.83
CA GLY A 225 -52.12 -4.39 26.98
C GLY A 225 -51.77 -5.71 27.66
N ASP A 226 -50.52 -6.18 27.55
CA ASP A 226 -50.02 -7.37 28.24
C ASP A 226 -48.50 -7.31 28.48
N THR A 227 -48.06 -8.14 29.43
CA THR A 227 -46.68 -8.20 29.91
C THR A 227 -45.68 -8.66 28.85
N GLN A 228 -46.04 -9.68 28.07
CA GLN A 228 -45.12 -10.26 27.09
C GLN A 228 -44.73 -9.24 26.04
N THR A 229 -45.69 -8.45 25.57
CA THR A 229 -45.48 -7.46 24.49
C THR A 229 -44.38 -6.45 24.80
N TRP A 230 -44.32 -5.92 26.02
CA TRP A 230 -43.28 -4.95 26.38
C TRP A 230 -41.98 -5.62 26.85
N GLN A 231 -42.05 -6.83 27.43
CA GLN A 231 -40.83 -7.61 27.72
C GLN A 231 -40.09 -7.97 26.44
N ASP A 232 -40.80 -8.32 25.37
CA ASP A 232 -40.24 -8.58 24.04
C ASP A 232 -39.50 -7.37 23.46
N LEU A 233 -39.86 -6.13 23.85
CA LEU A 233 -39.13 -4.93 23.43
C LEU A 233 -37.79 -4.78 24.16
N PHE A 234 -37.72 -5.15 25.44
CA PHE A 234 -36.45 -5.22 26.17
C PHE A 234 -35.58 -6.37 25.66
N HIS A 235 -36.17 -7.54 25.39
CA HIS A 235 -35.45 -8.66 24.79
C HIS A 235 -34.77 -8.24 23.48
N GLN A 236 -35.49 -7.53 22.59
CA GLN A 236 -34.90 -6.97 21.37
C GLN A 236 -33.72 -6.01 21.63
N VAL A 237 -33.80 -5.18 22.68
CA VAL A 237 -32.71 -4.25 23.02
C VAL A 237 -31.47 -5.02 23.49
N PHE A 238 -31.64 -6.03 24.32
CA PHE A 238 -30.53 -6.86 24.80
C PHE A 238 -29.95 -7.75 23.69
N ASP A 239 -30.81 -8.38 22.88
CA ASP A 239 -30.39 -9.14 21.69
C ASP A 239 -29.54 -8.24 20.77
N ARG A 240 -29.96 -6.98 20.57
CA ARG A 240 -29.23 -6.02 19.74
C ARG A 240 -27.86 -5.65 20.30
N TRP A 241 -27.73 -5.49 21.62
CA TRP A 241 -26.42 -5.27 22.23
C TRP A 241 -25.53 -6.52 22.13
N GLU A 242 -26.08 -7.72 22.35
CA GLU A 242 -25.36 -8.99 22.21
C GLU A 242 -24.82 -9.24 20.80
N GLU A 243 -25.57 -8.82 19.77
CA GLU A 243 -25.13 -8.91 18.38
C GLU A 243 -23.96 -7.97 18.02
N LEU A 244 -23.71 -6.95 18.84
CA LEU A 244 -22.77 -5.86 18.55
C LEU A 244 -21.46 -5.94 19.32
N ILE A 245 -21.49 -6.48 20.53
CA ILE A 245 -20.39 -6.48 21.49
C ILE A 245 -20.40 -7.80 22.27
N ASN A 246 -19.30 -8.15 22.94
CA ASN A 246 -19.22 -9.45 23.63
C ASN A 246 -19.90 -9.49 25.01
N VAL A 247 -21.18 -9.11 25.05
CA VAL A 247 -22.00 -9.23 26.25
C VAL A 247 -23.16 -10.16 25.98
N THR A 248 -23.17 -11.32 26.65
CA THR A 248 -24.28 -12.27 26.59
C THR A 248 -25.35 -11.90 27.61
N TYR A 249 -26.61 -11.78 27.19
CA TYR A 249 -27.72 -11.47 28.08
C TYR A 249 -28.57 -12.71 28.40
N VAL A 250 -28.79 -12.94 29.68
CA VAL A 250 -29.60 -14.06 30.17
C VAL A 250 -30.80 -13.53 30.93
N TYR A 251 -32.00 -13.74 30.41
CA TYR A 251 -33.22 -13.39 31.11
C TYR A 251 -33.41 -14.26 32.36
N GLU A 252 -33.46 -13.63 33.53
CA GLU A 252 -33.84 -14.24 34.80
C GLU A 252 -35.33 -13.95 35.07
N PRO A 253 -36.22 -14.94 34.93
CA PRO A 253 -37.67 -14.73 35.09
C PRO A 253 -38.09 -14.48 36.54
N ASN A 254 -37.19 -14.66 37.52
CA ASN A 254 -37.47 -14.40 38.92
C ASN A 254 -36.89 -13.04 39.33
N ASP A 255 -37.57 -12.39 40.27
CA ASP A 255 -37.00 -11.30 41.05
C ASP A 255 -37.63 -11.36 42.44
N ASP A 256 -36.80 -11.33 43.49
CA ASP A 256 -37.23 -11.52 44.87
C ASP A 256 -37.81 -10.25 45.51
N GLY A 257 -37.90 -9.14 44.76
CA GLY A 257 -38.50 -7.89 45.21
C GLY A 257 -37.72 -7.20 46.33
N VAL A 258 -36.43 -7.52 46.48
CA VAL A 258 -35.53 -6.72 47.33
C VAL A 258 -35.37 -5.32 46.73
N ASN A 259 -35.08 -4.34 47.58
CA ASN A 259 -34.89 -2.96 47.12
C ASN A 259 -33.83 -2.89 46.00
N THR A 260 -34.10 -2.09 44.97
CA THR A 260 -33.15 -1.81 43.88
C THR A 260 -32.01 -0.90 44.33
N ASN A 261 -31.01 -0.69 43.47
CA ASN A 261 -29.86 0.19 43.63
C ASN A 261 -28.95 -0.20 44.82
N SER A 262 -28.46 -1.45 44.83
CA SER A 262 -27.37 -1.98 45.71
C SER A 262 -27.43 -3.51 45.87
N SER A 263 -28.38 -4.17 45.22
CA SER A 263 -28.64 -5.61 45.39
C SER A 263 -28.14 -6.42 44.18
N GLY A 264 -26.85 -6.79 44.19
CA GLY A 264 -26.24 -7.53 43.07
C GLY A 264 -26.96 -8.85 42.70
N GLY A 265 -26.78 -9.28 41.46
CA GLY A 265 -27.46 -10.43 40.86
C GLY A 265 -27.22 -11.76 41.57
N VAL A 266 -28.22 -12.65 41.48
CA VAL A 266 -28.17 -14.00 42.04
C VAL A 266 -28.92 -14.95 41.12
N LEU A 267 -28.21 -15.91 40.52
CA LEU A 267 -28.77 -16.90 39.60
C LEU A 267 -29.98 -17.63 40.20
N GLY A 268 -31.08 -17.69 39.44
CA GLY A 268 -32.35 -18.29 39.84
C GLY A 268 -33.17 -17.44 40.82
N VAL A 269 -32.77 -16.21 41.11
CA VAL A 269 -33.40 -15.34 42.11
C VAL A 269 -33.67 -13.93 41.57
N ARG A 270 -32.66 -13.24 41.03
CA ARG A 270 -32.76 -11.90 40.43
C ARG A 270 -31.57 -11.63 39.50
N GLY A 271 -31.75 -10.76 38.50
CA GLY A 271 -30.72 -10.39 37.54
C GLY A 271 -29.62 -9.50 38.12
N ASP A 272 -28.50 -9.41 37.39
CA ASP A 272 -27.44 -8.41 37.57
C ASP A 272 -27.94 -7.02 37.22
N VAL A 273 -28.75 -6.90 36.15
CA VAL A 273 -29.44 -5.69 35.72
C VAL A 273 -30.92 -5.83 36.05
N ARG A 274 -31.42 -5.05 37.02
CA ARG A 274 -32.84 -5.11 37.40
C ARG A 274 -33.59 -3.90 36.90
N ILE A 275 -34.70 -4.16 36.20
CA ILE A 275 -35.48 -3.13 35.53
C ILE A 275 -36.72 -2.82 36.37
N GLY A 276 -36.90 -1.55 36.72
CA GLY A 276 -38.04 -1.03 37.47
C GLY A 276 -38.58 0.28 36.89
N ALA A 277 -39.70 0.74 37.42
CA ALA A 277 -40.24 2.06 37.06
C ALA A 277 -41.06 2.64 38.19
N TYR A 278 -40.91 3.94 38.48
CA TYR A 278 -41.80 4.65 39.40
C TYR A 278 -42.02 6.08 38.88
N ASN A 279 -43.11 6.71 39.30
CA ASN A 279 -43.40 8.09 38.90
C ASN A 279 -42.44 9.06 39.62
N TYR A 280 -41.59 9.74 38.88
CA TYR A 280 -40.63 10.70 39.42
C TYR A 280 -41.39 11.89 39.99
N GLN A 281 -41.21 12.13 41.30
CA GLN A 281 -42.11 13.01 42.05
C GLN A 281 -41.79 14.50 41.86
N ASN A 282 -40.61 14.79 41.33
CA ASN A 282 -39.93 16.08 41.44
C ASN A 282 -39.35 16.58 40.11
N ASP A 283 -39.79 16.08 38.96
CA ASP A 283 -39.31 16.52 37.64
C ASP A 283 -40.45 16.86 36.66
N GLY A 284 -41.64 16.29 36.86
CA GLY A 284 -42.86 16.68 36.16
C GLY A 284 -43.28 15.65 35.11
N ASN A 285 -43.61 16.11 33.90
CA ASN A 285 -43.81 15.25 32.74
C ASN A 285 -42.91 15.79 31.65
N SER A 286 -42.19 14.92 30.94
CA SER A 286 -40.90 15.22 30.30
C SER A 286 -39.80 15.50 31.35
N GLY A 287 -38.57 15.79 30.91
CA GLY A 287 -37.45 15.96 31.84
C GLY A 287 -36.57 14.71 31.83
N VAL A 288 -36.40 14.07 32.99
CA VAL A 288 -35.62 12.83 33.09
C VAL A 288 -36.52 11.66 32.70
N LEU A 289 -36.15 10.92 31.66
CA LEU A 289 -36.96 9.83 31.13
C LEU A 289 -36.69 8.50 31.84
N ALA A 290 -35.45 8.30 32.27
CA ALA A 290 -34.97 7.13 33.01
C ALA A 290 -33.59 7.45 33.61
N TYR A 291 -33.08 6.52 34.40
CA TYR A 291 -31.67 6.47 34.81
C TYR A 291 -31.18 5.03 34.88
N ASN A 292 -29.87 4.85 34.77
CA ASN A 292 -29.21 3.57 34.99
C ASN A 292 -28.03 3.73 35.96
N ASN A 293 -27.91 2.80 36.90
CA ASN A 293 -26.69 2.68 37.69
C ASN A 293 -25.55 2.12 36.83
N PHE A 294 -24.33 2.58 37.08
CA PHE A 294 -23.14 2.05 36.41
C PHE A 294 -22.88 0.56 36.73
N PRO A 295 -21.96 -0.08 35.99
CA PRO A 295 -21.60 -1.48 36.20
C PRO A 295 -21.32 -1.88 37.66
N ASN A 296 -21.61 -3.14 37.98
CA ASN A 296 -21.62 -3.75 39.33
C ASN A 296 -22.84 -3.40 40.20
N ASP A 297 -23.73 -2.54 39.71
CA ASP A 297 -25.12 -2.41 40.18
C ASP A 297 -26.07 -2.61 39.01
N GLY A 298 -25.96 -1.79 37.96
CA GLY A 298 -26.66 -2.00 36.70
C GLY A 298 -28.18 -1.77 36.71
N ASP A 299 -28.81 -1.52 37.86
CA ASP A 299 -30.27 -1.34 37.93
C ASP A 299 -30.73 -0.15 37.06
N MET A 300 -31.80 -0.39 36.29
CA MET A 300 -32.39 0.54 35.32
C MET A 300 -33.77 0.96 35.81
N ILE A 301 -34.01 2.26 35.95
CA ILE A 301 -35.28 2.77 36.47
C ILE A 301 -35.86 3.80 35.50
N PHE A 302 -37.12 3.59 35.12
CA PHE A 302 -37.88 4.48 34.23
C PHE A 302 -38.80 5.42 35.01
N ASP A 303 -39.01 6.62 34.46
CA ASP A 303 -40.12 7.47 34.89
C ASP A 303 -41.45 6.89 34.42
N ALA A 304 -42.17 6.28 35.36
CA ALA A 304 -43.45 5.67 35.05
C ALA A 304 -44.51 6.74 34.77
N PHE A 305 -45.36 6.49 33.78
CA PHE A 305 -46.46 7.34 33.34
C PHE A 305 -46.07 8.63 32.58
N ASP A 306 -44.79 8.83 32.27
CA ASP A 306 -44.38 9.91 31.37
C ASP A 306 -45.07 9.75 30.00
N THR A 307 -45.69 10.83 29.53
CA THR A 307 -46.45 10.82 28.26
C THR A 307 -45.59 10.60 27.02
N PHE A 308 -44.26 10.77 27.11
CA PHE A 308 -43.29 10.44 26.07
C PHE A 308 -43.44 8.99 25.59
N TYR A 309 -43.70 8.06 26.51
CA TYR A 309 -43.82 6.62 26.22
C TYR A 309 -45.19 6.21 25.66
N ASN A 310 -46.19 7.10 25.70
CA ASN A 310 -47.53 6.78 25.15
C ASN A 310 -47.53 6.68 23.61
N ASN A 311 -46.49 7.17 22.95
CA ASN A 311 -46.34 7.04 21.50
C ASN A 311 -45.56 5.75 21.18
N THR A 312 -46.30 4.71 20.83
CA THR A 312 -45.76 3.37 20.46
C THR A 312 -45.49 3.22 18.97
N GLY A 313 -45.47 4.33 18.21
CA GLY A 313 -45.13 4.32 16.78
C GLY A 313 -43.71 3.79 16.52
N GLY A 314 -43.48 3.26 15.33
CA GLY A 314 -42.15 2.75 14.94
C GLY A 314 -41.67 1.58 15.79
N GLN A 315 -42.55 0.64 16.16
CA GLN A 315 -42.25 -0.44 17.12
C GLN A 315 -41.76 0.07 18.48
N SER A 316 -42.36 1.16 18.97
CA SER A 316 -41.98 1.80 20.24
C SER A 316 -40.52 2.25 20.29
N ILE A 317 -40.00 2.76 19.17
CA ILE A 317 -38.62 3.25 19.05
C ILE A 317 -38.21 4.21 20.17
N ARG A 318 -39.13 5.04 20.67
CA ARG A 318 -38.91 5.92 21.83
C ARG A 318 -38.54 5.13 23.08
N PHE A 319 -39.30 4.09 23.38
CA PHE A 319 -39.08 3.24 24.53
C PHE A 319 -37.80 2.41 24.37
N ARG A 320 -37.60 1.79 23.20
CA ARG A 320 -36.41 0.98 22.93
C ARG A 320 -35.13 1.79 22.93
N ASN A 321 -35.11 3.00 22.36
CA ASN A 321 -33.92 3.85 22.39
C ASN A 321 -33.61 4.36 23.79
N VAL A 322 -34.61 4.69 24.63
CA VAL A 322 -34.34 4.98 26.04
C VAL A 322 -33.75 3.76 26.73
N ALA A 323 -34.37 2.58 26.59
CA ALA A 323 -33.87 1.36 27.21
C ALA A 323 -32.43 1.02 26.74
N ALA A 324 -32.13 1.17 25.45
CA ALA A 324 -30.81 0.92 24.90
C ALA A 324 -29.78 1.94 25.41
N HIS A 325 -30.15 3.22 25.48
CA HIS A 325 -29.31 4.30 26.00
C HIS A 325 -28.99 4.11 27.47
N GLU A 326 -30.00 3.86 28.30
CA GLU A 326 -29.82 3.58 29.72
C GLU A 326 -28.94 2.35 29.94
N HIS A 327 -29.15 1.31 29.13
CA HIS A 327 -28.28 0.15 29.21
C HIS A 327 -26.84 0.45 28.80
N GLY A 328 -26.61 1.41 27.89
CA GLY A 328 -25.28 1.95 27.61
C GLY A 328 -24.57 2.48 28.87
N HIS A 329 -25.28 3.22 29.73
CA HIS A 329 -24.76 3.58 31.05
C HIS A 329 -24.50 2.35 31.94
N GLY A 330 -25.41 1.36 31.91
CA GLY A 330 -25.24 0.06 32.56
C GLY A 330 -24.05 -0.77 32.03
N LEU A 331 -23.51 -0.40 30.87
CA LEU A 331 -22.28 -0.94 30.27
C LEU A 331 -21.03 -0.09 30.55
N GLY A 332 -21.18 1.08 31.18
CA GLY A 332 -20.08 1.98 31.52
C GLY A 332 -19.86 3.12 30.54
N MET A 333 -20.85 3.45 29.71
CA MET A 333 -20.78 4.59 28.78
C MET A 333 -21.29 5.87 29.47
N LEU A 334 -20.60 6.99 29.27
CA LEU A 334 -21.05 8.33 29.66
C LEU A 334 -21.75 8.99 28.46
N HIS A 335 -22.29 10.19 28.65
CA HIS A 335 -22.86 10.93 27.53
C HIS A 335 -21.80 11.45 26.57
N VAL A 336 -22.19 11.60 25.30
CA VAL A 336 -21.31 12.11 24.23
C VAL A 336 -21.92 13.31 23.53
N CYS A 337 -21.09 14.30 23.19
CA CYS A 337 -21.44 15.44 22.35
C CYS A 337 -20.71 15.40 21.00
N PRO A 338 -21.22 16.09 19.96
CA PRO A 338 -22.42 16.93 19.95
C PRO A 338 -23.72 16.12 19.93
N ALA A 339 -24.80 16.73 20.46
CA ALA A 339 -26.16 16.24 20.37
C ALA A 339 -26.75 16.60 18.99
N ASN A 340 -26.40 15.82 17.98
CA ASN A 340 -26.78 16.02 16.59
C ASN A 340 -27.48 14.78 15.97
N GLN A 341 -28.02 13.90 16.80
CA GLN A 341 -28.75 12.69 16.43
C GLN A 341 -27.91 11.69 15.63
N THR A 342 -26.65 11.50 16.01
CA THR A 342 -25.71 10.54 15.40
C THR A 342 -25.25 9.42 16.32
N LYS A 343 -25.41 9.55 17.65
CA LYS A 343 -24.95 8.55 18.64
C LYS A 343 -26.01 8.27 19.68
N LEU A 344 -26.15 7.02 20.12
CA LEU A 344 -27.16 6.63 21.10
C LEU A 344 -26.92 7.31 22.44
N MET A 345 -25.66 7.41 22.89
CA MET A 345 -25.28 8.03 24.16
C MET A 345 -25.31 9.57 24.14
N GLU A 346 -25.93 10.21 23.15
CA GLU A 346 -26.22 11.64 23.25
C GLU A 346 -27.19 11.92 24.41
N PRO A 347 -27.03 13.02 25.16
CA PRO A 347 -27.81 13.28 26.38
C PRO A 347 -29.32 13.50 26.12
N PHE A 348 -29.72 13.69 24.87
CA PHE A 348 -31.12 13.82 24.47
C PHE A 348 -31.47 12.69 23.50
N ILE A 349 -32.54 11.96 23.81
CA ILE A 349 -32.92 10.79 22.99
C ILE A 349 -33.29 11.18 21.57
N SER A 350 -32.66 10.50 20.62
CA SER A 350 -33.02 10.54 19.21
C SER A 350 -34.02 9.43 18.87
N VAL A 351 -34.88 9.71 17.89
CA VAL A 351 -35.72 8.71 17.21
C VAL A 351 -35.39 8.61 15.71
N ALA A 352 -34.25 9.17 15.30
CA ALA A 352 -33.79 9.18 13.91
C ALA A 352 -33.17 7.83 13.49
N TYR A 353 -32.75 7.02 14.46
CA TYR A 353 -32.16 5.69 14.31
C TYR A 353 -32.71 4.76 15.40
N ASP A 354 -32.44 3.46 15.31
CA ASP A 354 -32.92 2.42 16.23
C ASP A 354 -31.72 1.73 16.89
N GLY A 355 -31.51 1.98 18.19
CA GLY A 355 -30.45 1.35 18.99
C GLY A 355 -29.04 1.94 18.82
N PRO A 356 -28.00 1.18 19.25
CA PRO A 356 -26.61 1.65 19.28
C PRO A 356 -26.06 2.01 17.90
N GLN A 357 -25.29 3.10 17.85
CA GLN A 357 -24.59 3.61 16.67
C GLN A 357 -23.08 3.35 16.79
N LEU A 358 -22.30 3.77 15.78
CA LEU A 358 -20.87 3.47 15.67
C LEU A 358 -20.06 3.82 16.93
N ASP A 359 -20.27 5.01 17.51
CA ASP A 359 -19.57 5.44 18.73
C ASP A 359 -19.86 4.50 19.91
N ASP A 360 -21.11 4.12 20.07
CA ASP A 360 -21.59 3.25 21.15
C ASP A 360 -21.05 1.81 20.96
N ILE A 361 -20.98 1.33 19.71
CA ILE A 361 -20.39 0.03 19.36
C ILE A 361 -18.90 0.00 19.65
N LEU A 362 -18.15 1.03 19.21
CA LEU A 362 -16.71 1.13 19.50
C LEU A 362 -16.44 1.19 21.00
N ASN A 363 -17.27 1.92 21.76
CA ASN A 363 -17.18 1.96 23.21
C ASN A 363 -17.43 0.58 23.83
N GLY A 364 -18.44 -0.15 23.37
CA GLY A 364 -18.73 -1.47 23.90
C GLY A 364 -17.67 -2.52 23.54
N ILE A 365 -17.16 -2.55 22.29
CA ILE A 365 -16.01 -3.38 21.89
C ILE A 365 -14.82 -3.06 22.80
N ARG A 366 -14.52 -1.77 23.01
CA ARG A 366 -13.44 -1.34 23.90
C ARG A 366 -13.54 -1.90 25.32
N HIS A 367 -14.74 -2.13 25.86
CA HIS A 367 -14.87 -2.66 27.22
C HIS A 367 -14.93 -4.18 27.28
N TYR A 368 -15.68 -4.78 26.37
CA TYR A 368 -16.13 -6.17 26.48
C TYR A 368 -15.55 -7.07 25.39
N GLY A 369 -14.89 -6.52 24.37
CA GLY A 369 -14.44 -7.25 23.19
C GLY A 369 -15.53 -7.30 22.12
N ASP A 370 -15.16 -7.80 20.95
CA ASP A 370 -16.09 -8.05 19.85
C ASP A 370 -16.79 -9.42 19.96
N VAL A 371 -17.65 -9.76 19.00
CA VAL A 371 -18.46 -10.98 19.04
C VAL A 371 -17.68 -12.29 18.75
N TYR A 372 -16.41 -12.20 18.38
CA TYR A 372 -15.55 -13.36 18.07
C TYR A 372 -14.72 -13.79 19.28
N GLU A 373 -14.59 -12.92 20.27
CA GLU A 373 -13.85 -13.18 21.48
C GLU A 373 -14.47 -14.31 22.36
N PRO A 374 -13.65 -15.16 23.02
CA PRO A 374 -12.21 -15.09 23.05
C PRO A 374 -11.60 -15.67 21.77
N ASP A 375 -10.72 -14.94 21.10
CA ASP A 375 -9.93 -15.43 19.97
C ASP A 375 -8.46 -14.98 19.99
N ASN A 376 -8.01 -14.55 21.16
CA ASN A 376 -6.65 -14.11 21.50
C ASN A 376 -5.51 -15.14 21.34
N SER A 377 -5.80 -16.35 20.87
CA SER A 377 -4.80 -17.40 20.69
C SER A 377 -5.23 -18.50 19.72
N ILE A 378 -4.27 -19.29 19.22
CA ILE A 378 -4.54 -20.50 18.41
C ILE A 378 -5.55 -21.47 19.07
N ALA A 379 -5.57 -21.54 20.41
CA ALA A 379 -6.45 -22.44 21.15
C ALA A 379 -7.89 -21.91 21.27
N GLU A 380 -8.04 -20.59 21.18
CA GLU A 380 -9.30 -19.85 21.30
C GLU A 380 -9.84 -19.42 19.93
N ALA A 381 -9.02 -19.50 18.89
CA ALA A 381 -9.32 -19.04 17.54
C ALA A 381 -10.74 -19.33 17.05
N THR A 382 -11.38 -18.29 16.52
CA THR A 382 -12.70 -18.36 15.88
C THR A 382 -12.66 -19.30 14.66
N ASP A 383 -13.45 -20.37 14.68
CA ASP A 383 -13.50 -21.35 13.59
C ASP A 383 -14.38 -20.88 12.43
N LEU A 384 -13.74 -20.44 11.35
CA LEU A 384 -14.43 -20.07 10.10
C LEU A 384 -14.87 -21.30 9.28
N GLY A 385 -14.36 -22.48 9.62
CA GLY A 385 -14.68 -23.74 8.97
C GLY A 385 -13.77 -24.10 7.79
N SER A 386 -14.28 -24.96 6.90
CA SER A 386 -13.52 -25.53 5.78
C SER A 386 -13.83 -24.86 4.45
N PHE A 387 -12.78 -24.61 3.66
CA PHE A 387 -12.84 -23.92 2.38
C PHE A 387 -12.19 -24.75 1.25
N SER A 388 -12.73 -24.56 0.05
CA SER A 388 -12.25 -25.05 -1.25
C SER A 388 -12.09 -23.86 -2.19
N ILE A 389 -11.36 -24.07 -3.30
CA ILE A 389 -11.14 -23.04 -4.32
C ILE A 389 -12.47 -22.43 -4.79
N GLY A 390 -12.52 -21.09 -4.85
CA GLY A 390 -13.67 -20.29 -5.24
C GLY A 390 -14.62 -19.94 -4.10
N GLN A 391 -14.34 -20.35 -2.86
CA GLN A 391 -15.11 -19.94 -1.68
C GLN A 391 -14.51 -18.69 -1.02
N ALA A 392 -15.39 -17.92 -0.37
CA ALA A 392 -15.02 -16.71 0.36
C ALA A 392 -15.91 -16.53 1.59
N THR A 393 -15.40 -15.80 2.59
CA THR A 393 -16.17 -15.33 3.75
C THR A 393 -15.75 -13.92 4.14
N THR A 394 -16.60 -13.23 4.89
CA THR A 394 -16.35 -11.90 5.44
C THR A 394 -16.56 -11.97 6.95
N ILE A 395 -15.62 -11.38 7.66
CA ILE A 395 -15.65 -11.15 9.11
C ILE A 395 -16.00 -9.67 9.26
N THR A 396 -17.13 -9.40 9.89
CA THR A 396 -17.65 -8.03 10.10
C THR A 396 -17.80 -7.75 11.57
N ASN A 397 -17.72 -6.47 11.94
CA ASN A 397 -17.83 -6.03 13.33
C ASN A 397 -16.82 -6.73 14.27
N ALA A 398 -15.65 -7.08 13.71
CA ALA A 398 -14.50 -7.49 14.50
C ALA A 398 -13.72 -6.24 14.92
N GLY A 399 -12.96 -6.29 16.00
CA GLY A 399 -12.22 -5.14 16.46
C GLY A 399 -11.23 -5.44 17.54
N ILE A 400 -10.01 -4.95 17.30
CA ILE A 400 -8.92 -4.89 18.25
C ILE A 400 -9.35 -3.94 19.38
N ASP A 401 -9.62 -4.46 20.57
CA ASP A 401 -10.17 -3.68 21.68
C ASP A 401 -9.09 -2.80 22.32
N ASP A 402 -7.83 -3.27 22.38
CA ASP A 402 -6.68 -2.55 22.95
C ASP A 402 -5.32 -2.83 22.27
N ASN A 403 -4.19 -2.52 22.94
CA ASN A 403 -2.85 -2.74 22.37
C ASN A 403 -2.22 -4.10 22.73
N SER A 404 -3.01 -4.98 23.32
CA SER A 404 -2.65 -6.36 23.63
C SER A 404 -3.53 -7.40 22.94
N ASP A 405 -4.62 -6.95 22.32
CA ASP A 405 -5.59 -7.78 21.61
C ASP A 405 -5.08 -8.25 20.24
N ILE A 406 -5.36 -9.52 19.93
CA ILE A 406 -4.87 -10.23 18.74
C ILE A 406 -5.90 -11.28 18.32
N ASP A 407 -6.54 -11.11 17.17
CA ASP A 407 -7.64 -11.99 16.76
C ASP A 407 -7.12 -13.15 15.92
N TYR A 408 -7.41 -14.39 16.32
CA TYR A 408 -7.08 -15.59 15.55
C TYR A 408 -8.33 -16.19 14.90
N PHE A 409 -8.30 -16.33 13.58
CA PHE A 409 -9.32 -17.04 12.81
C PHE A 409 -8.77 -18.35 12.24
N ARG A 410 -9.39 -19.47 12.59
CA ARG A 410 -9.04 -20.79 12.09
C ARG A 410 -9.71 -21.04 10.74
N VAL A 411 -8.92 -21.49 9.76
CA VAL A 411 -9.40 -21.94 8.44
C VAL A 411 -8.83 -23.32 8.11
N GLU A 412 -9.65 -24.18 7.52
CA GLU A 412 -9.22 -25.49 7.02
C GLU A 412 -9.33 -25.59 5.50
N LEU A 413 -8.23 -25.85 4.80
CA LEU A 413 -8.18 -26.01 3.36
C LEU A 413 -8.18 -27.48 2.95
N SER A 414 -8.95 -27.79 1.90
CA SER A 414 -9.15 -29.15 1.40
C SER A 414 -8.14 -29.59 0.33
N GLU A 415 -7.41 -28.65 -0.25
CA GLU A 415 -6.37 -28.86 -1.27
C GLU A 415 -5.33 -27.72 -1.22
N ALA A 416 -4.29 -27.79 -2.04
CA ALA A 416 -3.39 -26.65 -2.24
C ALA A 416 -4.18 -25.49 -2.85
N SER A 417 -4.02 -24.29 -2.31
CA SER A 417 -4.80 -23.12 -2.72
C SER A 417 -4.05 -21.83 -2.38
N ARG A 418 -4.41 -20.75 -3.09
CA ARG A 418 -4.03 -19.38 -2.76
C ARG A 418 -4.99 -18.80 -1.72
N ILE A 419 -4.46 -18.40 -0.57
CA ILE A 419 -5.17 -17.58 0.41
C ILE A 419 -4.98 -16.12 0.01
N VAL A 420 -6.08 -15.39 -0.15
CA VAL A 420 -6.10 -13.93 -0.18
C VAL A 420 -6.90 -13.47 1.02
N PHE A 421 -6.24 -12.84 1.96
CA PHE A 421 -6.85 -12.33 3.18
C PHE A 421 -6.66 -10.81 3.24
N MET A 422 -7.77 -10.08 3.23
CA MET A 422 -7.77 -8.63 3.28
C MET A 422 -8.33 -8.16 4.62
N VAL A 423 -7.70 -7.16 5.21
CA VAL A 423 -8.13 -6.55 6.47
C VAL A 423 -8.17 -5.04 6.26
N ALA A 424 -9.32 -4.43 6.54
CA ALA A 424 -9.52 -3.00 6.39
C ALA A 424 -10.19 -2.42 7.65
N PRO A 425 -9.80 -1.22 8.10
CA PRO A 425 -10.56 -0.50 9.10
C PRO A 425 -12.02 -0.33 8.68
N ASP A 426 -12.94 -0.54 9.61
CA ASP A 426 -14.39 -0.44 9.36
C ASP A 426 -15.03 0.46 10.41
N ALA A 427 -14.62 1.71 10.43
CA ALA A 427 -15.21 2.76 11.25
C ALA A 427 -15.39 4.02 10.39
N ASP A 428 -15.49 5.18 11.03
CA ASP A 428 -15.68 6.45 10.34
C ASP A 428 -14.96 7.58 11.07
N THR A 429 -14.90 8.73 10.42
CA THR A 429 -14.54 9.99 11.05
C THR A 429 -15.79 10.68 11.56
N TYR A 430 -15.87 10.89 12.87
CA TYR A 430 -16.99 11.62 13.45
C TYR A 430 -16.54 12.51 14.62
N ILE A 431 -17.38 13.49 14.92
CA ILE A 431 -17.16 14.42 16.03
C ILE A 431 -17.66 13.75 17.30
N GLN A 432 -16.79 13.66 18.31
CA GLN A 432 -17.15 13.20 19.65
C GLN A 432 -16.38 13.99 20.72
N GLY A 433 -16.97 14.13 21.90
CA GLY A 433 -16.35 14.87 22.99
C GLY A 433 -17.18 14.80 24.27
N PRO A 434 -16.59 15.28 25.38
CA PRO A 434 -17.27 15.36 26.66
C PRO A 434 -18.46 16.31 26.55
N GLN A 435 -19.43 16.14 27.44
CA GLN A 435 -20.61 16.95 27.38
C GLN A 435 -20.32 18.43 27.67
N THR A 436 -20.91 19.33 26.87
CA THR A 436 -20.85 20.80 27.07
C THR A 436 -22.26 21.40 27.24
N SER A 437 -22.36 22.64 27.73
CA SER A 437 -23.65 23.31 28.01
C SER A 437 -24.59 23.36 26.83
N SER A 438 -24.03 23.57 25.65
CA SER A 438 -24.76 23.60 24.40
C SER A 438 -24.79 22.22 23.72
N CYS A 439 -23.91 21.30 24.14
CA CYS A 439 -23.65 20.01 23.53
C CYS A 439 -23.54 20.10 22.00
N ASP A 440 -22.82 21.10 21.52
CA ASP A 440 -22.66 21.42 20.09
C ASP A 440 -21.19 21.33 19.64
N THR A 441 -20.29 20.99 20.56
CA THR A 441 -18.86 20.89 20.34
C THR A 441 -18.35 19.47 20.53
N GLY A 442 -17.19 19.19 19.94
CA GLY A 442 -16.44 17.95 20.08
C GLY A 442 -15.20 17.97 19.20
N SER A 443 -14.48 16.85 19.19
CA SER A 443 -13.28 16.67 18.38
C SER A 443 -13.58 15.73 17.22
N SER A 444 -13.29 16.14 15.99
CA SER A 444 -13.32 15.21 14.86
C SER A 444 -12.20 14.17 15.04
N THR A 445 -12.56 12.90 15.15
CA THR A 445 -11.64 11.78 15.33
C THR A 445 -11.86 10.78 14.20
N ASN A 446 -10.79 10.40 13.51
CA ASN A 446 -10.85 9.36 12.49
C ASN A 446 -10.59 7.99 13.11
N TYR A 447 -11.66 7.20 13.30
CA TYR A 447 -11.55 5.87 13.88
C TYR A 447 -11.14 4.79 12.87
N ASN A 448 -10.96 5.13 11.59
CA ASN A 448 -10.26 4.25 10.66
C ASN A 448 -8.74 4.26 10.86
N ALA A 449 -8.19 5.29 11.51
CA ALA A 449 -6.75 5.50 11.62
C ALA A 449 -6.26 5.49 13.08
N VAL A 450 -6.68 4.48 13.87
CA VAL A 450 -6.24 4.31 15.27
C VAL A 450 -5.02 3.40 15.36
N GLN A 451 -5.13 2.19 14.79
CA GLN A 451 -4.04 1.21 14.69
C GLN A 451 -3.55 1.11 13.25
N ASN A 452 -2.29 0.74 13.06
CA ASN A 452 -1.87 0.15 11.80
C ASN A 452 -2.22 -1.33 11.84
N LEU A 453 -3.33 -1.73 11.22
CA LEU A 453 -3.74 -3.14 11.20
C LEU A 453 -2.68 -3.95 10.46
N GLN A 454 -2.45 -5.17 10.94
CA GLN A 454 -1.54 -6.13 10.35
C GLN A 454 -2.28 -7.46 10.18
N ALA A 455 -2.02 -8.13 9.06
CA ALA A 455 -2.49 -9.49 8.81
C ALA A 455 -1.31 -10.45 8.83
N THR A 456 -1.42 -11.55 9.56
CA THR A 456 -0.40 -12.60 9.63
C THR A 456 -1.01 -13.96 9.36
N LEU A 457 -0.30 -14.82 8.63
CA LEU A 457 -0.68 -16.19 8.39
C LEU A 457 0.28 -17.12 9.15
N VAL A 458 -0.27 -18.04 9.93
CA VAL A 458 0.50 -19.08 10.63
C VAL A 458 -0.05 -20.48 10.34
N ASP A 459 0.82 -21.48 10.43
CA ASP A 459 0.46 -22.89 10.24
C ASP A 459 -0.20 -23.52 11.49
N ALA A 460 -0.64 -24.77 11.35
CA ALA A 460 -1.27 -25.53 12.43
C ALA A 460 -0.43 -25.70 13.72
N SER A 461 0.89 -25.48 13.65
CA SER A 461 1.82 -25.55 14.78
C SER A 461 2.15 -24.18 15.39
N GLY A 462 1.61 -23.10 14.83
CA GLY A 462 1.96 -21.71 15.16
C GLY A 462 3.24 -21.22 14.47
N GLY A 463 3.71 -21.92 13.45
CA GLY A 463 4.83 -21.49 12.61
C GLY A 463 4.42 -20.34 11.70
N PHE A 464 5.20 -19.26 11.68
CA PHE A 464 5.00 -18.13 10.80
C PHE A 464 5.13 -18.52 9.32
N LEU A 465 4.19 -18.07 8.49
CA LEU A 465 4.20 -18.31 7.03
C LEU A 465 4.32 -17.01 6.23
N ALA A 466 3.50 -16.00 6.54
CA ALA A 466 3.47 -14.73 5.81
C ALA A 466 2.87 -13.60 6.68
N THR A 467 3.13 -12.35 6.30
CA THR A 467 2.49 -11.17 6.88
C THR A 467 2.27 -10.09 5.83
N ALA A 468 1.24 -9.28 6.01
CA ALA A 468 0.98 -8.04 5.29
C ALA A 468 0.87 -6.89 6.30
N ASN A 469 1.74 -5.89 6.14
CA ASN A 469 1.86 -4.68 6.96
C ASN A 469 2.60 -3.60 6.14
N GLU A 470 2.23 -3.46 4.87
CA GLU A 470 2.92 -2.57 3.93
C GLU A 470 2.21 -1.21 3.81
N THR A 471 0.96 -1.13 4.28
CA THR A 471 0.16 0.10 4.23
C THR A 471 0.25 0.88 5.54
N SER A 472 -0.17 2.14 5.48
CA SER A 472 -0.23 3.03 6.64
C SER A 472 -1.59 2.95 7.32
N PHE A 473 -1.70 3.53 8.53
CA PHE A 473 -2.96 3.71 9.25
C PHE A 473 -4.14 4.09 8.34
N GLY A 474 -5.29 3.46 8.52
CA GLY A 474 -6.49 3.76 7.73
C GLY A 474 -6.61 3.01 6.42
N GLU A 475 -5.55 2.35 5.95
CA GLU A 475 -5.53 1.64 4.69
C GLU A 475 -5.78 0.14 4.87
N THR A 476 -6.03 -0.55 3.75
CA THR A 476 -6.31 -1.98 3.72
C THR A 476 -5.01 -2.78 3.57
N GLU A 477 -4.82 -3.80 4.39
CA GLU A 477 -3.77 -4.80 4.21
C GLU A 477 -4.29 -5.96 3.34
N GLU A 478 -3.45 -6.46 2.44
CA GLU A 478 -3.72 -7.64 1.61
C GLU A 478 -2.59 -8.68 1.77
N LEU A 479 -2.91 -9.81 2.38
CA LEU A 479 -2.03 -10.97 2.49
C LEU A 479 -2.37 -11.98 1.39
N VAL A 480 -1.39 -12.29 0.54
CA VAL A 480 -1.50 -13.34 -0.48
C VAL A 480 -0.48 -14.44 -0.17
N TYR A 481 -0.94 -15.69 -0.07
CA TYR A 481 -0.08 -16.84 0.22
C TYR A 481 -0.53 -18.10 -0.51
N ASP A 482 0.40 -18.75 -1.21
CA ASP A 482 0.17 -20.03 -1.88
C ASP A 482 0.55 -21.19 -0.96
N THR A 483 -0.45 -22.00 -0.61
CA THR A 483 -0.24 -23.15 0.28
C THR A 483 0.29 -24.35 -0.49
N ALA A 484 1.26 -25.06 0.08
CA ALA A 484 1.85 -26.26 -0.55
C ALA A 484 0.92 -27.48 -0.58
N GLY A 485 -0.23 -27.42 0.10
CA GLY A 485 -1.16 -28.54 0.24
C GLY A 485 -2.31 -28.23 1.20
N PRO A 486 -3.22 -29.19 1.40
CA PRO A 486 -4.32 -29.06 2.35
C PRO A 486 -3.80 -28.95 3.79
N GLY A 487 -4.56 -28.29 4.66
CA GLY A 487 -4.15 -28.12 6.04
C GLY A 487 -5.01 -27.13 6.82
N VAL A 488 -4.70 -27.01 8.11
CA VAL A 488 -5.25 -25.97 8.98
C VAL A 488 -4.27 -24.81 9.01
N PHE A 489 -4.81 -23.60 8.85
CA PHE A 489 -4.09 -22.34 8.93
C PHE A 489 -4.83 -21.41 9.87
N TYR A 490 -4.12 -20.42 10.40
CA TYR A 490 -4.69 -19.37 11.20
C TYR A 490 -4.37 -18.01 10.57
N LEU A 491 -5.41 -17.23 10.34
CA LEU A 491 -5.35 -15.84 9.95
C LEU A 491 -5.35 -15.03 11.24
N VAL A 492 -4.37 -14.17 11.41
CA VAL A 492 -4.17 -13.40 12.64
C VAL A 492 -4.27 -11.93 12.29
N VAL A 493 -5.08 -11.18 13.05
CA VAL A 493 -5.21 -9.73 12.92
C VAL A 493 -4.77 -9.07 14.21
N ASP A 494 -3.89 -8.09 14.12
CA ASP A 494 -3.45 -7.30 15.27
C ASP A 494 -3.08 -5.87 14.87
N GLY A 495 -2.83 -5.02 15.87
CA GLY A 495 -2.28 -3.68 15.66
C GLY A 495 -0.76 -3.70 15.68
N ALA A 496 -0.11 -3.43 14.54
CA ALA A 496 1.35 -3.27 14.47
C ALA A 496 1.87 -2.07 15.30
N THR A 497 0.96 -1.20 15.73
CA THR A 497 1.24 -0.07 16.62
C THR A 497 0.76 -0.36 18.03
N SER A 498 1.53 0.07 19.04
CA SER A 498 1.17 -0.17 20.44
C SER A 498 0.15 0.88 20.99
N VAL A 499 -0.82 1.32 20.18
CA VAL A 499 -1.79 2.35 20.58
C VAL A 499 -2.87 1.71 21.45
N ASN A 500 -2.99 2.12 22.71
CA ASN A 500 -4.04 1.58 23.58
C ASN A 500 -5.39 2.26 23.29
N SER A 501 -6.10 1.75 22.29
CA SER A 501 -7.41 2.23 21.84
C SER A 501 -8.07 1.17 20.94
N VAL A 502 -9.39 1.23 20.81
CA VAL A 502 -10.17 0.33 19.95
C VAL A 502 -9.98 0.66 18.47
N GLN A 503 -9.90 -0.37 17.63
CA GLN A 503 -9.93 -0.29 16.17
C GLN A 503 -10.86 -1.39 15.63
N ARG A 504 -12.05 -1.01 15.17
CA ARG A 504 -12.94 -1.93 14.45
C ARG A 504 -12.44 -2.14 13.02
N TYR A 505 -12.60 -3.34 12.51
CA TYR A 505 -12.21 -3.72 11.16
C TYR A 505 -13.21 -4.69 10.51
N ILE A 506 -13.10 -4.78 9.20
CA ILE A 506 -13.70 -5.81 8.36
C ILE A 506 -12.57 -6.62 7.74
N ALA A 507 -12.73 -7.93 7.70
CA ALA A 507 -11.80 -8.81 7.03
C ALA A 507 -12.50 -9.71 6.03
N SER A 508 -11.80 -10.08 4.96
CA SER A 508 -12.31 -11.02 3.96
C SER A 508 -11.28 -12.07 3.62
N LEU A 509 -11.72 -13.31 3.57
CA LEU A 509 -10.94 -14.45 3.11
C LEU A 509 -11.49 -14.89 1.76
N ILE A 510 -10.60 -15.01 0.77
CA ILE A 510 -10.87 -15.61 -0.52
C ILE A 510 -9.88 -16.76 -0.71
N VAL A 511 -10.39 -17.93 -1.07
CA VAL A 511 -9.57 -19.10 -1.43
C VAL A 511 -9.61 -19.25 -2.94
N ALA A 512 -8.47 -19.06 -3.59
CA ALA A 512 -8.30 -19.09 -5.03
C ALA A 512 -7.38 -20.24 -5.48
N ASP A 513 -7.32 -20.46 -6.78
CA ASP A 513 -6.37 -21.39 -7.38
C ASP A 513 -4.95 -20.83 -7.27
N VAL A 514 -3.96 -21.71 -7.12
CA VAL A 514 -2.55 -21.31 -7.17
C VAL A 514 -2.21 -21.05 -8.64
N PRO A 515 -1.68 -19.88 -9.02
CA PRO A 515 -1.31 -19.64 -10.41
C PRO A 515 -0.28 -20.67 -10.86
N PHE A 516 -0.57 -21.32 -11.98
CA PHE A 516 0.38 -22.22 -12.61
C PHE A 516 1.46 -21.37 -13.30
N MET A 517 2.70 -21.44 -12.81
CA MET A 517 3.81 -20.63 -13.32
C MET A 517 4.62 -21.31 -14.42
N GLY A 518 4.42 -22.61 -14.62
CA GLY A 518 5.17 -23.41 -15.60
C GLY A 518 6.67 -23.52 -15.30
N PRO A 519 7.41 -24.30 -16.09
CA PRO A 519 8.86 -24.41 -15.94
C PRO A 519 9.61 -23.09 -16.23
N LEU A 520 10.83 -22.96 -15.72
CA LEU A 520 11.73 -21.81 -15.97
C LEU A 520 13.09 -22.29 -16.46
N ILE A 521 13.62 -21.66 -17.51
CA ILE A 521 15.00 -21.82 -18.00
C ILE A 521 15.83 -20.61 -17.56
N GLU A 522 16.95 -20.84 -16.87
CA GLU A 522 17.92 -19.81 -16.50
C GLU A 522 19.29 -20.18 -17.06
N ALA A 523 19.90 -19.29 -17.87
CA ALA A 523 21.21 -19.54 -18.47
C ALA A 523 22.04 -18.25 -18.51
N ASP A 524 23.35 -18.40 -18.32
CA ASP A 524 24.35 -17.38 -18.65
C ASP A 524 24.94 -17.76 -20.02
N VAL A 525 24.56 -17.02 -21.05
CA VAL A 525 24.81 -17.41 -22.44
C VAL A 525 26.03 -16.69 -23.02
N PRO A 526 26.85 -17.35 -23.86
CA PRO A 526 27.98 -16.70 -24.51
C PRO A 526 27.51 -15.75 -25.61
N ASP A 527 27.99 -14.53 -25.56
CA ASP A 527 27.84 -13.46 -26.54
C ASP A 527 28.94 -13.53 -27.61
N MET A 528 30.06 -14.19 -27.31
CA MET A 528 31.17 -14.47 -28.22
C MET A 528 31.72 -15.88 -28.04
N VAL A 529 32.22 -16.46 -29.13
CA VAL A 529 32.87 -17.79 -29.14
C VAL A 529 34.09 -17.82 -30.06
N ASP A 530 35.06 -18.64 -29.70
CA ASP A 530 36.27 -18.84 -30.49
C ASP A 530 35.97 -19.59 -31.80
N PRO A 531 36.55 -19.17 -32.93
CA PRO A 531 36.39 -19.87 -34.19
C PRO A 531 36.97 -21.29 -34.12
N GLY A 532 36.29 -22.25 -34.74
CA GLY A 532 36.74 -23.65 -34.82
C GLY A 532 36.61 -24.46 -33.52
N VAL A 533 36.15 -23.86 -32.42
CA VAL A 533 36.00 -24.52 -31.12
C VAL A 533 34.53 -24.62 -30.72
N ALA A 534 34.09 -25.82 -30.30
CA ALA A 534 32.76 -25.99 -29.74
C ALA A 534 32.72 -25.41 -28.32
N THR A 535 31.76 -24.52 -28.05
CA THR A 535 31.65 -23.82 -26.77
C THR A 535 30.49 -24.38 -25.96
N SER A 536 30.74 -24.70 -24.69
CA SER A 536 29.69 -25.19 -23.78
C SER A 536 29.42 -24.19 -22.66
N PHE A 537 28.16 -24.09 -22.26
CA PHE A 537 27.71 -23.26 -21.15
C PHE A 537 26.65 -24.00 -20.32
N ASP A 538 26.57 -23.65 -19.04
CA ASP A 538 25.66 -24.28 -18.10
C ASP A 538 24.36 -23.49 -17.97
N LEU A 539 23.28 -24.22 -17.73
CA LEU A 539 21.96 -23.65 -17.48
C LEU A 539 21.22 -24.45 -16.40
N SER A 540 20.18 -23.84 -15.84
CA SER A 540 19.25 -24.44 -14.91
C SER A 540 17.87 -24.53 -15.53
N ILE A 541 17.20 -25.67 -15.38
CA ILE A 541 15.79 -25.84 -15.71
C ILE A 541 15.05 -26.20 -14.43
N ASP A 542 14.26 -25.25 -13.93
CA ASP A 542 13.38 -25.47 -12.78
C ASP A 542 11.99 -25.88 -13.27
N ALA A 543 11.56 -27.10 -12.91
CA ALA A 543 10.25 -27.62 -13.29
C ALA A 543 9.09 -26.88 -12.61
N ARG A 544 9.35 -26.22 -11.47
CA ARG A 544 8.34 -25.64 -10.57
C ARG A 544 7.18 -26.62 -10.30
N GLU A 545 5.93 -26.22 -10.56
CA GLU A 545 4.73 -27.04 -10.34
C GLU A 545 4.43 -28.02 -11.49
N ASP A 546 5.19 -28.00 -12.59
CA ASP A 546 5.03 -28.91 -13.72
C ASP A 546 5.99 -30.10 -13.65
N THR A 547 5.87 -31.03 -14.60
CA THR A 547 6.84 -32.09 -14.83
C THR A 547 7.51 -31.87 -16.18
N ILE A 548 8.84 -31.79 -16.20
CA ILE A 548 9.60 -31.74 -17.45
C ILE A 548 9.43 -33.06 -18.20
N VAL A 549 8.96 -32.99 -19.44
CA VAL A 549 8.87 -34.14 -20.34
C VAL A 549 10.29 -34.66 -20.57
N ALA A 550 10.50 -35.96 -20.32
CA ALA A 550 11.81 -36.57 -20.43
C ALA A 550 12.39 -36.40 -21.85
N ASP A 551 13.68 -36.07 -21.91
CA ASP A 551 14.45 -35.85 -23.15
C ASP A 551 13.94 -34.69 -24.04
N SER A 552 13.16 -33.74 -23.50
CA SER A 552 12.63 -32.57 -24.23
C SER A 552 13.55 -31.34 -24.26
N ALA A 553 14.59 -31.31 -23.43
CA ALA A 553 15.47 -30.16 -23.30
C ALA A 553 16.44 -30.08 -24.49
N GLU A 554 16.33 -29.05 -25.32
CA GLU A 554 17.05 -28.90 -26.58
C GLU A 554 17.65 -27.48 -26.75
N LEU A 555 18.79 -27.42 -27.44
CA LEU A 555 19.41 -26.21 -27.99
C LEU A 555 19.12 -26.17 -29.50
N PHE A 556 18.69 -25.03 -30.00
CA PHE A 556 18.44 -24.79 -31.42
C PHE A 556 19.43 -23.76 -31.94
N VAL A 557 20.23 -24.12 -32.96
CA VAL A 557 21.26 -23.24 -33.54
C VAL A 557 21.00 -23.02 -35.03
N SER A 558 21.09 -21.77 -35.46
CA SER A 558 21.10 -21.31 -36.86
C SER A 558 22.44 -20.66 -37.19
N ILE A 559 22.94 -20.95 -38.40
CA ILE A 559 24.20 -20.41 -38.91
C ILE A 559 23.90 -19.70 -40.23
N ASN A 560 24.35 -18.45 -40.37
CA ASN A 560 24.22 -17.61 -41.55
C ASN A 560 22.77 -17.50 -42.08
N GLY A 561 21.81 -17.37 -41.16
CA GLY A 561 20.37 -17.30 -41.48
C GLY A 561 19.77 -18.61 -42.02
N GLY A 562 20.43 -19.74 -41.76
CA GLY A 562 19.94 -21.08 -42.09
C GLY A 562 18.71 -21.51 -41.29
N ALA A 563 18.29 -22.75 -41.49
CA ALA A 563 17.25 -23.35 -40.63
C ALA A 563 17.87 -23.76 -39.29
N PHE A 564 17.14 -23.55 -38.19
CA PHE A 564 17.56 -24.01 -36.87
C PHE A 564 17.72 -25.53 -36.83
N SER A 565 18.83 -25.97 -36.25
CA SER A 565 19.15 -27.37 -35.98
C SER A 565 19.13 -27.64 -34.49
N ALA A 566 18.47 -28.74 -34.09
CA ALA A 566 18.31 -29.10 -32.68
C ALA A 566 19.43 -30.04 -32.19
N SER A 567 19.91 -29.81 -30.98
CA SER A 567 20.77 -30.71 -30.21
C SER A 567 20.24 -30.86 -28.79
N ALA A 568 20.32 -32.06 -28.21
CA ALA A 568 19.85 -32.30 -26.85
C ALA A 568 20.79 -31.67 -25.82
N LEU A 569 20.21 -31.09 -24.76
CA LEU A 569 20.95 -30.63 -23.59
C LEU A 569 21.40 -31.83 -22.75
N VAL A 570 22.58 -31.73 -22.15
CA VAL A 570 23.13 -32.81 -21.29
C VAL A 570 22.75 -32.54 -19.85
N SER A 571 21.98 -33.43 -19.22
CA SER A 571 21.66 -33.30 -17.79
C SER A 571 22.85 -33.64 -16.89
N ASN A 572 23.17 -32.74 -15.97
CA ASN A 572 24.19 -32.91 -14.93
C ASN A 572 23.60 -33.46 -13.61
N GLY A 573 22.28 -33.65 -13.57
CA GLY A 573 21.50 -34.06 -12.39
C GLY A 573 20.85 -32.88 -11.66
N GLY A 574 19.74 -33.15 -10.97
CA GLY A 574 18.89 -32.10 -10.40
C GLY A 574 18.32 -31.22 -11.53
N ASN A 575 18.40 -29.90 -11.35
CA ASN A 575 17.94 -28.91 -12.32
C ASN A 575 19.05 -28.46 -13.29
N SER A 576 20.27 -28.99 -13.20
CA SER A 576 21.42 -28.52 -13.99
C SER A 576 21.57 -29.25 -15.33
N TYR A 577 21.83 -28.47 -16.37
CA TYR A 577 22.09 -28.93 -17.73
C TYR A 577 23.28 -28.19 -18.35
N THR A 578 23.89 -28.80 -19.36
CA THR A 578 24.92 -28.18 -20.19
C THR A 578 24.44 -28.15 -21.65
N ALA A 579 24.53 -26.98 -22.27
CA ALA A 579 24.34 -26.77 -23.69
C ALA A 579 25.71 -26.69 -24.39
N THR A 580 25.79 -27.14 -25.64
CA THR A 580 27.03 -27.07 -26.43
C THR A 580 26.73 -26.49 -27.81
N LEU A 581 27.21 -25.27 -28.04
CA LEU A 581 27.30 -24.69 -29.37
C LEU A 581 28.37 -25.46 -30.17
N PRO A 582 28.08 -25.85 -31.42
CA PRO A 582 29.09 -26.49 -32.27
C PRO A 582 30.23 -25.51 -32.61
N ALA A 583 31.32 -26.03 -33.15
CA ALA A 583 32.36 -25.18 -33.72
C ALA A 583 31.83 -24.44 -34.95
N PHE A 584 32.12 -23.15 -35.04
CA PHE A 584 31.71 -22.28 -36.15
C PHE A 584 32.93 -21.76 -36.93
N ASP A 585 32.72 -21.39 -38.18
CA ASP A 585 33.75 -20.71 -38.96
C ASP A 585 33.81 -19.23 -38.55
N CYS A 586 35.00 -18.64 -38.61
CA CYS A 586 35.20 -17.22 -38.33
C CYS A 586 34.21 -16.33 -39.11
N GLY A 587 33.58 -15.39 -38.39
CA GLY A 587 32.63 -14.43 -38.98
C GLY A 587 31.28 -15.05 -39.37
N ASP A 588 31.01 -16.30 -39.00
CA ASP A 588 29.65 -16.86 -39.08
C ASP A 588 28.69 -16.01 -38.23
N SER A 589 27.52 -15.70 -38.80
CA SER A 589 26.42 -15.14 -38.03
C SER A 589 25.65 -16.28 -37.38
N VAL A 590 25.78 -16.41 -36.06
CA VAL A 590 25.18 -17.49 -35.29
C VAL A 590 24.04 -16.95 -34.45
N ALA A 591 22.88 -17.60 -34.55
CA ALA A 591 21.71 -17.32 -33.71
C ALA A 591 21.25 -18.61 -33.03
N PHE A 592 20.86 -18.56 -31.75
CA PHE A 592 20.39 -19.73 -31.03
C PHE A 592 19.31 -19.43 -29.98
N TYR A 593 18.57 -20.47 -29.58
CA TYR A 593 17.67 -20.43 -28.44
C TYR A 593 17.59 -21.80 -27.77
N LEU A 594 17.13 -21.84 -26.54
CA LEU A 594 16.91 -23.05 -25.75
C LEU A 594 15.42 -23.37 -25.69
N ALA A 595 15.06 -24.64 -25.59
CA ALA A 595 13.68 -25.07 -25.39
C ALA A 595 13.57 -26.25 -24.42
N VAL A 596 12.46 -26.33 -23.69
CA VAL A 596 12.08 -27.50 -22.91
C VAL A 596 10.56 -27.66 -22.91
N GLU A 597 10.04 -28.89 -22.79
CA GLU A 597 8.60 -29.16 -22.73
C GLU A 597 8.17 -29.55 -21.31
N GLY A 598 7.21 -28.80 -20.74
CA GLY A 598 6.45 -29.18 -19.56
C GLY A 598 5.21 -30.01 -19.92
N ASP A 599 4.81 -30.96 -19.07
CA ASP A 599 3.66 -31.85 -19.30
C ASP A 599 2.34 -31.07 -19.36
N THR A 600 2.25 -29.95 -18.65
CA THR A 600 1.08 -29.07 -18.61
C THR A 600 1.28 -27.81 -19.46
N ASP A 601 2.44 -27.15 -19.34
CA ASP A 601 2.71 -25.85 -19.99
C ASP A 601 3.03 -25.98 -21.49
N GLY A 602 3.48 -27.17 -21.92
CA GLY A 602 3.99 -27.39 -23.27
C GLY A 602 5.40 -26.84 -23.44
N VAL A 603 5.76 -26.45 -24.67
CA VAL A 603 7.12 -25.99 -24.99
C VAL A 603 7.31 -24.54 -24.56
N ILE A 604 8.32 -24.31 -23.73
CA ILE A 604 8.83 -22.98 -23.38
C ILE A 604 10.22 -22.77 -23.99
N THR A 605 10.61 -21.53 -24.24
CA THR A 605 11.91 -21.18 -24.81
C THR A 605 12.63 -20.08 -24.05
N LEU A 606 13.96 -20.03 -24.20
CA LEU A 606 14.80 -18.91 -23.79
C LEU A 606 15.65 -18.48 -25.00
N PRO A 607 15.46 -17.27 -25.56
CA PRO A 607 14.49 -16.23 -25.14
C PRO A 607 13.01 -16.65 -25.34
N GLU A 608 12.07 -15.90 -24.77
CA GLU A 608 10.63 -16.21 -24.79
C GLU A 608 10.07 -16.34 -26.23
N ASP A 609 10.54 -15.52 -27.16
CA ASP A 609 10.14 -15.54 -28.57
C ASP A 609 10.90 -16.59 -29.42
N GLY A 610 11.85 -17.30 -28.80
CA GLY A 610 12.58 -18.43 -29.38
C GLY A 610 13.18 -18.12 -30.75
N ALA A 611 12.73 -18.83 -31.79
CA ALA A 611 13.22 -18.64 -33.15
C ALA A 611 12.91 -17.27 -33.78
N SER A 612 11.97 -16.50 -33.21
CA SER A 612 11.58 -15.18 -33.74
C SER A 612 12.47 -14.05 -33.21
N ASP A 613 13.06 -14.24 -32.03
CA ASP A 613 14.01 -13.33 -31.38
C ASP A 613 15.07 -14.16 -30.62
N PRO A 614 15.98 -14.84 -31.34
CA PRO A 614 17.01 -15.68 -30.74
C PRO A 614 18.13 -14.85 -30.13
N PHE A 615 18.99 -15.47 -29.32
CA PHE A 615 20.28 -14.89 -28.98
C PHE A 615 21.21 -14.87 -30.20
N ASP A 616 22.00 -13.83 -30.36
CA ASP A 616 23.07 -13.74 -31.35
C ASP A 616 24.44 -13.94 -30.70
N VAL A 617 25.35 -14.60 -31.42
CA VAL A 617 26.72 -14.89 -30.97
C VAL A 617 27.71 -14.46 -32.05
N LEU A 618 28.74 -13.74 -31.66
CA LEU A 618 29.86 -13.40 -32.54
C LEU A 618 30.92 -14.51 -32.53
N VAL A 619 31.45 -14.84 -33.70
CA VAL A 619 32.50 -15.88 -33.87
C VAL A 619 33.82 -15.23 -34.26
N GLY A 620 34.72 -15.04 -33.29
CA GLY A 620 36.02 -14.37 -33.46
C GLY A 620 36.46 -13.56 -32.23
N ASP A 621 37.62 -12.93 -32.32
CA ASP A 621 38.18 -12.03 -31.30
C ASP A 621 37.92 -10.57 -31.67
N ILE A 622 37.47 -9.77 -30.70
CA ILE A 622 37.38 -8.32 -30.88
C ILE A 622 38.75 -7.72 -30.59
N VAL A 623 39.38 -7.14 -31.61
CA VAL A 623 40.62 -6.38 -31.48
C VAL A 623 40.39 -4.90 -31.76
N THR A 624 41.19 -4.03 -31.13
CA THR A 624 41.16 -2.59 -31.42
C THR A 624 41.99 -2.30 -32.67
N ALA A 625 41.32 -2.08 -33.81
CA ALA A 625 41.96 -1.73 -35.07
C ALA A 625 42.48 -0.28 -35.11
N PHE A 626 41.82 0.63 -34.38
CA PHE A 626 42.22 2.03 -34.28
C PHE A 626 41.75 2.60 -32.93
N SER A 627 42.56 3.43 -32.30
CA SER A 627 42.16 4.19 -31.11
C SER A 627 42.86 5.53 -31.10
N ASP A 628 42.15 6.57 -30.71
CA ASP A 628 42.69 7.91 -30.52
C ASP A 628 42.03 8.57 -29.31
N ASN A 629 42.85 8.82 -28.29
CA ASN A 629 42.48 9.56 -27.08
C ASN A 629 42.86 11.05 -27.17
N PHE A 630 43.21 11.54 -28.37
CA PHE A 630 43.48 12.94 -28.69
C PHE A 630 44.63 13.62 -27.96
N GLU A 631 45.50 12.85 -27.31
CA GLU A 631 46.81 13.32 -26.83
C GLU A 631 47.78 13.59 -27.99
N GLY A 632 47.63 12.83 -29.08
CA GLY A 632 48.43 12.88 -30.30
C GLY A 632 47.73 13.59 -31.46
N ASP A 633 48.48 13.82 -32.55
CA ASP A 633 47.89 14.26 -33.83
C ASP A 633 47.81 13.07 -34.79
N GLU A 634 46.70 12.33 -34.76
CA GLU A 634 46.52 11.15 -35.62
C GLU A 634 45.93 11.48 -37.01
N GLY A 635 45.81 12.77 -37.35
CA GLY A 635 45.46 13.21 -38.70
C GLY A 635 43.98 13.56 -38.92
N TRP A 636 43.25 13.90 -37.85
CA TRP A 636 41.89 14.41 -37.94
C TRP A 636 41.81 15.72 -38.71
N PHE A 637 40.77 15.87 -39.52
CA PHE A 637 40.57 17.01 -40.40
C PHE A 637 39.42 17.91 -39.93
N VAL A 638 39.71 19.19 -39.70
CA VAL A 638 38.74 20.21 -39.27
C VAL A 638 38.28 21.04 -40.46
N SER A 639 36.96 21.23 -40.60
CA SER A 639 36.34 22.04 -41.65
C SER A 639 35.02 22.71 -41.22
N GLY A 640 34.39 23.47 -42.11
CA GLY A 640 33.18 24.26 -41.83
C GLY A 640 33.53 25.70 -41.45
N VAL A 641 33.40 26.05 -40.16
CA VAL A 641 33.87 27.33 -39.58
C VAL A 641 35.41 27.38 -39.46
N THR A 642 35.99 28.58 -39.46
CA THR A 642 37.46 28.77 -39.42
C THR A 642 37.88 29.77 -38.34
N GLY A 643 38.49 29.27 -37.27
CA GLY A 643 39.05 30.07 -36.16
C GLY A 643 38.34 29.84 -34.82
N ARG A 644 39.09 30.06 -33.73
CA ARG A 644 38.62 29.86 -32.34
C ARG A 644 37.39 30.65 -31.94
N ALA A 645 37.28 31.88 -32.46
CA ALA A 645 36.21 32.80 -32.08
C ALA A 645 34.86 32.48 -32.75
N SER A 646 34.84 31.48 -33.64
CA SER A 646 33.68 30.97 -34.36
C SER A 646 33.53 29.46 -34.15
N GLY A 647 34.10 28.90 -33.07
CA GLY A 647 33.93 27.51 -32.65
C GLY A 647 34.52 26.43 -33.56
N ALA A 648 35.57 26.73 -34.32
CA ALA A 648 36.28 25.67 -35.04
C ALA A 648 36.87 24.63 -34.09
N TRP A 649 36.80 23.35 -34.44
CA TRP A 649 37.37 22.26 -33.65
C TRP A 649 38.86 22.49 -33.34
N GLU A 650 39.22 22.42 -32.06
CA GLU A 650 40.56 22.55 -31.52
C GLU A 650 40.87 21.35 -30.63
N ARG A 651 42.05 20.74 -30.83
CA ARG A 651 42.56 19.69 -29.95
C ARG A 651 43.36 20.30 -28.81
N GLY A 652 43.11 19.84 -27.59
CA GLY A 652 43.97 20.14 -26.44
C GLY A 652 43.26 19.94 -25.11
N VAL A 653 44.00 20.17 -24.03
CA VAL A 653 43.46 20.11 -22.67
C VAL A 653 42.36 21.16 -22.50
N PRO A 654 41.14 20.78 -22.09
CA PRO A 654 40.06 21.73 -21.85
C PRO A 654 40.51 22.85 -20.89
N ALA A 655 40.49 24.10 -21.38
CA ALA A 655 40.83 25.28 -20.59
C ALA A 655 39.59 26.02 -20.05
N GLY A 656 38.41 25.54 -20.44
CA GLY A 656 37.09 26.06 -20.12
C GLY A 656 36.69 25.86 -18.66
N ASP A 657 35.54 26.43 -18.30
CA ASP A 657 34.94 26.24 -16.97
C ASP A 657 33.45 25.84 -17.03
N GLY A 658 32.94 25.56 -18.24
CA GLY A 658 31.53 25.22 -18.48
C GLY A 658 30.56 26.37 -18.32
N SER A 659 31.06 27.59 -18.10
CA SER A 659 30.21 28.78 -17.94
C SER A 659 29.40 29.13 -19.19
N ARG A 660 29.75 28.55 -20.35
CA ARG A 660 29.02 28.72 -21.61
C ARG A 660 28.56 27.41 -22.25
N GLY A 661 28.61 26.30 -21.51
CA GLY A 661 28.27 24.97 -22.02
C GLY A 661 29.49 24.18 -22.53
N ASP A 662 30.67 24.79 -22.52
CA ASP A 662 31.96 24.17 -22.88
C ASP A 662 32.35 23.04 -21.92
N ALA A 663 32.91 21.95 -22.45
CA ALA A 663 33.36 20.84 -21.60
C ALA A 663 34.53 21.30 -20.68
N PRO A 664 34.40 21.23 -19.34
CA PRO A 664 35.45 21.72 -18.44
C PRO A 664 36.59 20.72 -18.24
N ASN A 665 36.40 19.46 -18.61
CA ASN A 665 37.39 18.39 -18.52
C ASN A 665 37.21 17.44 -19.72
N ASP A 666 38.24 16.65 -20.02
CA ASP A 666 38.21 15.57 -21.00
C ASP A 666 37.39 14.37 -20.48
N ALA A 667 37.02 13.43 -21.35
CA ALA A 667 36.11 12.35 -21.00
C ALA A 667 36.83 11.20 -20.28
N ASP A 668 38.01 10.81 -20.76
CA ASP A 668 38.75 9.64 -20.30
C ASP A 668 39.82 9.95 -19.23
N GLY A 669 40.06 11.24 -18.96
CA GLY A 669 41.04 11.73 -17.99
C GLY A 669 42.49 11.63 -18.48
N SER A 670 42.71 11.36 -19.77
CA SER A 670 44.04 11.32 -20.40
C SER A 670 44.64 12.71 -20.61
N GLY A 671 43.82 13.73 -20.76
CA GLY A 671 44.19 15.14 -20.69
C GLY A 671 43.55 16.02 -21.76
N SER A 672 43.56 15.60 -23.03
CA SER A 672 43.19 16.39 -24.20
C SER A 672 42.03 15.76 -24.92
N CYS A 673 41.14 16.59 -25.45
CA CYS A 673 40.07 16.15 -26.34
C CYS A 673 39.95 17.12 -27.54
N TYR A 674 39.05 16.83 -28.48
CA TYR A 674 38.61 17.83 -29.45
C TYR A 674 37.45 18.63 -28.89
N LEU A 675 37.49 19.96 -29.01
CA LEU A 675 36.47 20.89 -28.54
C LEU A 675 36.13 21.88 -29.66
N THR A 676 34.90 22.36 -29.78
CA THR A 676 34.57 23.52 -30.62
C THR A 676 35.19 24.77 -30.01
N GLY A 677 36.44 25.08 -30.37
CA GLY A 677 37.26 26.10 -29.71
C GLY A 677 37.72 25.70 -28.30
N ASN A 678 38.98 26.05 -27.93
CA ASN A 678 39.50 25.76 -26.59
C ASN A 678 39.81 27.04 -25.79
N GLY A 679 38.75 27.56 -25.16
CA GLY A 679 38.60 28.78 -24.37
C GLY A 679 39.26 28.75 -22.98
N ASN A 680 39.83 29.85 -22.47
CA ASN A 680 39.89 29.99 -21.00
C ASN A 680 38.47 30.28 -20.47
N ALA A 681 38.21 30.09 -19.18
CA ALA A 681 36.96 30.48 -18.49
C ALA A 681 36.26 31.73 -19.09
N GLY A 682 35.02 31.55 -19.57
CA GLY A 682 34.18 32.60 -20.17
C GLY A 682 34.57 33.08 -21.56
N SER A 683 35.44 32.36 -22.29
CA SER A 683 35.77 32.70 -23.69
C SER A 683 34.56 32.54 -24.62
N ASN A 684 34.59 33.21 -25.79
CA ASN A 684 33.68 32.88 -26.89
C ASN A 684 34.29 31.77 -27.73
N THR A 685 33.85 30.55 -27.49
CA THR A 685 34.17 29.31 -28.23
C THR A 685 32.99 28.79 -29.04
N ASP A 686 31.87 29.50 -28.97
CA ASP A 686 30.64 29.31 -29.72
C ASP A 686 30.87 29.05 -31.22
N VAL A 687 30.20 28.02 -31.75
CA VAL A 687 30.08 27.83 -33.20
C VAL A 687 29.13 28.90 -33.72
N ASP A 688 29.61 29.86 -34.51
CA ASP A 688 28.79 30.97 -35.02
C ASP A 688 28.41 30.78 -36.51
N ASP A 689 27.13 30.99 -36.85
CA ASP A 689 26.62 31.19 -38.22
C ASP A 689 27.02 30.05 -39.21
N GLY A 690 26.92 28.79 -38.79
CA GLY A 690 27.33 27.67 -39.62
C GLY A 690 27.46 26.32 -38.91
N GLN A 691 28.51 25.57 -39.25
CA GLN A 691 28.76 24.25 -38.70
C GLN A 691 30.26 24.04 -38.48
N ALA A 692 30.64 23.42 -37.38
CA ALA A 692 31.99 22.95 -37.12
C ALA A 692 32.06 21.43 -37.37
N ILE A 693 32.93 21.00 -38.28
CA ILE A 693 33.03 19.59 -38.70
C ILE A 693 34.41 19.04 -38.37
N LEU A 694 34.44 17.95 -37.59
CA LEU A 694 35.62 17.16 -37.28
C LEU A 694 35.51 15.81 -37.99
N THR A 695 36.45 15.48 -38.87
CA THR A 695 36.45 14.23 -39.65
C THR A 695 37.65 13.37 -39.26
N SER A 696 37.41 12.07 -39.05
CA SER A 696 38.45 11.09 -38.73
C SER A 696 39.48 10.94 -39.84
N PRO A 697 40.66 10.35 -39.55
CA PRO A 697 41.48 9.70 -40.57
C PRO A 697 40.70 8.59 -41.30
N ILE A 698 41.21 8.14 -42.45
CA ILE A 698 40.64 6.99 -43.17
C ILE A 698 40.83 5.73 -42.32
N LEU A 699 39.71 5.07 -42.02
CA LEU A 699 39.64 3.80 -41.32
C LEU A 699 39.56 2.68 -42.35
N ASN A 700 40.53 1.76 -42.32
CA ASN A 700 40.50 0.58 -43.17
C ASN A 700 39.74 -0.56 -42.48
N LEU A 701 38.48 -0.74 -42.85
CA LEU A 701 37.60 -1.78 -42.30
C LEU A 701 37.22 -2.81 -43.37
N GLU A 702 37.99 -2.89 -44.46
CA GLU A 702 37.72 -3.85 -45.53
C GLU A 702 37.67 -5.28 -44.98
N GLY A 703 36.57 -5.98 -45.23
CA GLY A 703 36.35 -7.34 -44.74
C GLY A 703 35.81 -7.46 -43.31
N ASN A 704 35.57 -6.36 -42.61
CA ASN A 704 35.10 -6.34 -41.22
C ASN A 704 33.72 -5.67 -41.07
N PRO A 705 32.63 -6.29 -41.54
CA PRO A 705 31.28 -5.71 -41.41
C PRO A 705 30.81 -5.57 -39.96
N GLU A 706 31.34 -6.41 -39.06
CA GLU A 706 31.08 -6.39 -37.62
C GLU A 706 31.87 -5.31 -36.87
N ALA A 707 32.63 -4.46 -37.56
CA ALA A 707 33.42 -3.43 -36.90
C ALA A 707 32.52 -2.50 -36.07
N ILE A 708 32.93 -2.23 -34.82
CA ILE A 708 32.23 -1.32 -33.91
C ILE A 708 33.07 -0.06 -33.73
N VAL A 709 32.46 1.09 -34.05
CA VAL A 709 33.01 2.41 -33.75
C VAL A 709 32.43 2.86 -32.41
N SER A 710 33.29 3.30 -31.49
CA SER A 710 32.92 3.84 -30.19
C SER A 710 33.56 5.21 -29.95
N TYR A 711 32.87 6.11 -29.25
CA TYR A 711 33.36 7.45 -28.93
C TYR A 711 32.62 8.05 -27.72
N SER A 712 33.28 8.96 -27.01
CA SER A 712 32.64 9.84 -26.03
C SER A 712 32.37 11.19 -26.67
N ARG A 713 31.16 11.73 -26.48
CA ARG A 713 30.77 13.05 -27.00
C ARG A 713 30.16 13.94 -25.93
N TRP A 714 30.36 15.24 -26.10
CA TRP A 714 29.72 16.31 -25.36
C TRP A 714 28.98 17.20 -26.35
N PHE A 715 27.75 17.59 -26.04
CA PHE A 715 27.03 18.59 -26.80
C PHE A 715 26.17 19.46 -25.88
N ASP A 716 26.39 20.76 -25.92
CA ASP A 716 25.53 21.77 -25.32
C ASP A 716 25.12 22.78 -26.40
N ASN A 717 23.82 22.99 -26.54
CA ASN A 717 23.25 24.08 -27.35
C ASN A 717 22.43 25.06 -26.48
N THR A 718 22.57 24.98 -25.15
CA THR A 718 21.83 25.80 -24.20
C THR A 718 22.62 27.04 -23.80
N GLY A 719 23.93 27.02 -23.99
CA GLY A 719 24.84 28.07 -23.57
C GLY A 719 24.91 28.26 -22.07
N SER A 720 24.59 27.25 -21.26
CA SER A 720 24.29 27.42 -19.83
C SER A 720 23.18 28.48 -19.58
N GLY A 721 22.20 28.57 -20.48
CA GLY A 721 21.10 29.54 -20.46
C GLY A 721 21.44 30.89 -21.13
N THR A 722 22.51 30.96 -21.91
CA THR A 722 22.92 32.14 -22.68
C THR A 722 22.76 31.90 -24.18
N GLY A 723 22.44 32.92 -24.97
CA GLY A 723 22.13 32.78 -26.40
C GLY A 723 20.86 33.53 -26.80
N ALA A 724 20.63 33.72 -28.10
CA ALA A 724 19.43 34.39 -28.61
C ALA A 724 18.23 33.44 -28.70
N ALA A 725 18.48 32.16 -28.97
CA ALA A 725 17.50 31.08 -29.00
C ALA A 725 18.08 29.75 -28.47
N PRO A 726 18.38 29.62 -27.16
CA PRO A 726 18.97 28.41 -26.60
C PRO A 726 18.13 27.15 -26.88
N GLY A 727 18.78 26.04 -27.26
CA GLY A 727 18.13 24.74 -27.40
C GLY A 727 17.53 24.44 -28.77
N GLU A 728 17.95 25.14 -29.83
CA GLU A 728 17.37 24.99 -31.19
C GLU A 728 18.28 24.23 -32.18
N ASP A 729 19.52 23.91 -31.79
CA ASP A 729 20.55 23.36 -32.68
C ASP A 729 20.90 21.89 -32.43
N VAL A 730 21.55 21.23 -33.39
CA VAL A 730 21.83 19.78 -33.30
C VAL A 730 23.29 19.43 -33.48
N PHE A 731 23.67 18.30 -32.90
CA PHE A 731 24.93 17.62 -33.15
C PHE A 731 24.67 16.33 -33.94
N LYS A 732 25.46 16.09 -34.99
CA LYS A 732 25.31 14.90 -35.85
C LYS A 732 26.59 14.11 -35.91
N VAL A 733 26.43 12.79 -35.90
CA VAL A 733 27.50 11.85 -36.25
C VAL A 733 27.12 11.16 -37.54
N GLU A 734 28.04 11.17 -38.50
CA GLU A 734 27.83 10.56 -39.80
C GLU A 734 29.01 9.68 -40.19
N VAL A 735 28.72 8.63 -40.96
CA VAL A 735 29.70 7.67 -41.46
C VAL A 735 29.65 7.61 -42.99
N SER A 736 30.80 7.40 -43.61
CA SER A 736 30.98 7.26 -45.06
C SER A 736 31.82 6.01 -45.34
N ASP A 737 31.54 5.29 -46.42
CA ASP A 737 32.34 4.15 -46.91
C ASP A 737 33.08 4.44 -48.22
N ASP A 738 33.03 5.67 -48.71
CA ASP A 738 33.55 6.08 -50.02
C ASP A 738 34.49 7.30 -49.97
N ALA A 739 35.28 7.39 -48.90
CA ALA A 739 36.20 8.48 -48.61
C ALA A 739 35.50 9.87 -48.55
N GLY A 740 34.28 9.89 -48.02
CA GLY A 740 33.54 11.13 -47.73
C GLY A 740 32.80 11.73 -48.91
N VAL A 741 32.52 10.94 -49.97
CA VAL A 741 31.73 11.38 -51.12
C VAL A 741 30.23 11.33 -50.77
N ASN A 742 29.77 10.28 -50.10
CA ASN A 742 28.43 10.14 -49.54
C ASN A 742 28.51 9.89 -48.03
N TRP A 743 27.50 10.34 -47.29
CA TRP A 743 27.44 10.24 -45.83
C TRP A 743 26.07 9.72 -45.38
N THR A 744 26.08 8.83 -44.41
CA THR A 744 24.91 8.28 -43.73
C THR A 744 24.91 8.76 -42.28
N THR A 745 23.79 9.33 -41.82
CA THR A 745 23.65 9.76 -40.42
C THR A 745 23.51 8.56 -39.50
N VAL A 746 24.39 8.47 -38.51
CA VAL A 746 24.37 7.47 -37.44
C VAL A 746 23.53 7.97 -36.27
N GLU A 747 23.73 9.24 -35.91
CA GLU A 747 23.20 9.83 -34.70
C GLU A 747 22.82 11.30 -34.90
N THR A 748 21.78 11.76 -34.20
CA THR A 748 21.43 13.18 -34.08
C THR A 748 21.03 13.49 -32.63
N VAL A 749 21.73 14.43 -32.01
CA VAL A 749 21.54 14.89 -30.63
C VAL A 749 21.00 16.32 -30.68
N GLY A 750 20.04 16.64 -29.82
CA GLY A 750 19.29 17.89 -29.87
C GLY A 750 18.08 17.84 -30.82
N PRO A 751 17.38 18.96 -31.02
CA PRO A 751 17.67 20.27 -30.42
C PRO A 751 17.33 20.34 -28.93
N SER A 752 16.43 19.49 -28.44
CA SER A 752 16.06 19.39 -27.01
C SER A 752 16.01 17.94 -26.54
N THR A 753 17.17 17.27 -26.50
CA THR A 753 17.31 15.91 -25.95
C THR A 753 17.97 15.94 -24.57
N PRO A 754 17.82 14.92 -23.71
CA PRO A 754 18.50 14.87 -22.40
C PRO A 754 20.03 15.02 -22.48
N GLU A 755 20.63 14.74 -23.64
CA GLU A 755 22.07 14.78 -23.88
C GLU A 755 22.54 16.01 -24.69
N SER A 756 21.69 17.05 -24.81
CA SER A 756 22.03 18.30 -25.54
C SER A 756 22.25 19.52 -24.63
N SER A 757 22.45 19.31 -23.32
CA SER A 757 22.71 20.37 -22.33
C SER A 757 24.07 20.18 -21.62
N GLY A 758 25.05 19.65 -22.36
CA GLY A 758 26.35 19.26 -21.83
C GLY A 758 26.34 17.92 -21.08
N GLY A 759 27.53 17.48 -20.67
CA GLY A 759 27.78 16.13 -20.14
C GLY A 759 28.48 15.24 -21.17
N TRP A 760 29.34 14.35 -20.67
CA TRP A 760 29.99 13.33 -21.49
C TRP A 760 29.09 12.09 -21.58
N PHE A 761 28.84 11.63 -22.80
CA PHE A 761 28.05 10.43 -23.10
C PHE A 761 28.82 9.54 -24.06
N ASP A 762 28.86 8.24 -23.75
CA ASP A 762 29.47 7.22 -24.58
C ASP A 762 28.47 6.68 -25.59
N ALA A 763 28.87 6.58 -26.84
CA ALA A 763 28.07 6.03 -27.93
C ALA A 763 28.90 5.05 -28.76
N SER A 764 28.22 4.06 -29.34
CA SER A 764 28.84 3.12 -30.28
C SER A 764 27.85 2.68 -31.35
N PHE A 765 28.38 2.24 -32.49
CA PHE A 765 27.58 1.68 -33.57
C PHE A 765 28.36 0.65 -34.38
N ARG A 766 27.64 -0.34 -34.91
CA ARG A 766 28.18 -1.31 -35.87
C ARG A 766 28.19 -0.71 -37.27
N VAL A 767 29.34 -0.72 -37.93
CA VAL A 767 29.52 -0.09 -39.25
C VAL A 767 28.59 -0.68 -40.30
N GLY A 768 28.44 -2.02 -40.31
CA GLY A 768 27.60 -2.75 -41.26
C GLY A 768 26.11 -2.38 -41.23
N ASP A 769 25.62 -1.75 -40.16
CA ASP A 769 24.22 -1.32 -40.05
C ASP A 769 23.93 -0.06 -40.89
N PHE A 770 24.97 0.72 -41.21
CA PHE A 770 24.84 2.03 -41.87
C PHE A 770 25.49 2.08 -43.25
N VAL A 771 26.66 1.47 -43.40
CA VAL A 771 27.46 1.50 -44.64
C VAL A 771 28.21 0.18 -44.84
N SER A 772 28.77 -0.04 -46.04
CA SER A 772 29.62 -1.21 -46.25
C SER A 772 31.00 -0.99 -45.62
N ALA A 773 31.59 -2.04 -45.03
CA ALA A 773 32.94 -1.95 -44.47
C ALA A 773 33.98 -2.00 -45.60
N THR A 774 34.61 -0.84 -45.89
CA THR A 774 35.59 -0.66 -46.97
C THR A 774 36.93 -0.18 -46.42
N ASN A 775 37.94 -0.06 -47.29
CA ASN A 775 39.23 0.54 -46.94
C ASN A 775 39.22 2.08 -46.93
N ALA A 776 38.05 2.69 -47.01
CA ALA A 776 37.84 4.12 -47.20
C ALA A 776 36.80 4.70 -46.22
N VAL A 777 36.61 4.05 -45.06
CA VAL A 777 35.60 4.47 -44.08
C VAL A 777 36.04 5.76 -43.37
N LEU A 778 35.11 6.69 -43.18
CA LEU A 778 35.31 7.93 -42.42
C LEU A 778 34.14 8.14 -41.47
N VAL A 779 34.41 8.71 -40.29
CA VAL A 779 33.41 9.21 -39.35
C VAL A 779 33.59 10.71 -39.21
N ARG A 780 32.48 11.46 -39.15
CA ARG A 780 32.52 12.89 -38.86
C ARG A 780 31.52 13.30 -37.80
N PHE A 781 31.94 14.28 -37.00
CA PHE A 781 31.19 14.92 -35.94
C PHE A 781 30.89 16.36 -36.35
N ILE A 782 29.62 16.74 -36.28
CA ILE A 782 29.13 18.03 -36.79
C ILE A 782 28.37 18.73 -35.66
N ALA A 783 28.90 19.84 -35.18
CA ALA A 783 28.16 20.78 -34.33
C ALA A 783 27.54 21.86 -35.23
N GLU A 784 26.22 21.96 -35.24
CA GLU A 784 25.48 22.94 -36.04
C GLU A 784 25.10 24.15 -35.16
N ASP A 785 25.23 25.36 -35.69
CA ASP A 785 24.59 26.59 -35.20
C ASP A 785 23.91 27.24 -36.41
N LEU A 786 22.70 26.76 -36.72
CA LEU A 786 21.96 27.12 -37.92
C LEU A 786 20.63 27.79 -37.55
N GLY A 787 20.47 29.06 -37.93
CA GLY A 787 19.21 29.78 -37.76
C GLY A 787 19.34 30.89 -36.74
N ASP A 788 18.46 30.94 -35.74
CA ASP A 788 18.57 31.89 -34.64
C ASP A 788 19.61 31.37 -33.64
N GLY A 789 20.65 32.14 -33.33
CA GLY A 789 21.85 31.62 -32.65
C GLY A 789 21.61 31.07 -31.23
N SER A 790 21.91 29.80 -31.04
CA SER A 790 22.24 29.21 -29.74
C SER A 790 23.66 29.59 -29.35
N VAL A 791 24.10 29.21 -28.14
CA VAL A 791 25.54 29.09 -27.89
C VAL A 791 25.83 27.60 -27.96
N VAL A 792 26.62 27.19 -28.95
CA VAL A 792 26.89 25.79 -29.28
C VAL A 792 28.31 25.42 -28.91
N GLU A 793 28.42 24.44 -28.03
CA GLU A 793 29.67 23.87 -27.55
C GLU A 793 29.63 22.34 -27.67
N ALA A 794 30.61 21.75 -28.35
CA ALA A 794 30.72 20.32 -28.53
C ALA A 794 32.14 19.82 -28.24
N ALA A 795 32.25 18.59 -27.78
CA ALA A 795 33.52 17.91 -27.58
C ALA A 795 33.44 16.44 -28.03
N VAL A 796 34.56 15.87 -28.44
CA VAL A 796 34.70 14.44 -28.77
C VAL A 796 35.97 13.94 -28.13
N ASP A 797 35.91 12.73 -27.56
CA ASP A 797 37.03 12.06 -26.91
C ASP A 797 36.93 10.53 -27.02
N ALA A 798 37.97 9.81 -26.60
CA ALA A 798 38.02 8.35 -26.49
C ALA A 798 37.52 7.59 -27.74
N PHE A 799 37.91 8.05 -28.93
CA PHE A 799 37.49 7.43 -30.18
C PHE A 799 38.20 6.09 -30.38
N SER A 800 37.45 5.03 -30.65
CA SER A 800 38.02 3.73 -30.97
C SER A 800 37.21 3.00 -32.03
N VAL A 801 37.91 2.13 -32.77
CA VAL A 801 37.32 1.21 -33.72
C VAL A 801 37.84 -0.16 -33.39
N SER A 802 36.92 -1.07 -33.17
CA SER A 802 37.22 -2.48 -32.98
C SER A 802 36.74 -3.28 -34.18
N THR A 803 37.50 -4.31 -34.53
CA THR A 803 37.19 -5.24 -35.61
C THR A 803 37.18 -6.65 -35.07
N LEU A 804 36.40 -7.50 -35.72
CA LEU A 804 36.41 -8.93 -35.44
C LEU A 804 37.58 -9.53 -36.23
N GLU A 805 38.67 -9.83 -35.53
CA GLU A 805 39.78 -10.60 -36.10
C GLU A 805 39.64 -12.07 -35.72
N CYS A 806 40.09 -12.91 -36.63
CA CYS A 806 40.30 -14.31 -36.36
C CYS A 806 41.76 -14.55 -36.67
N GLU A 807 42.62 -14.19 -35.71
CA GLU A 807 43.93 -14.82 -35.71
C GLU A 807 43.67 -16.30 -35.39
N ASP A 808 44.16 -17.21 -36.24
CA ASP A 808 44.49 -18.53 -35.71
C ASP A 808 45.39 -18.24 -34.50
N PRO A 809 45.07 -18.75 -33.29
CA PRO A 809 45.83 -18.45 -32.08
C PRO A 809 47.30 -18.59 -32.44
N ILE A 810 48.07 -17.50 -32.30
CA ILE A 810 49.47 -17.39 -32.73
C ILE A 810 50.09 -18.76 -32.57
N SER A 811 50.32 -19.48 -33.68
CA SER A 811 50.79 -20.86 -33.57
C SER A 811 52.07 -20.76 -32.75
N CYS A 812 52.06 -21.33 -31.55
CA CYS A 812 53.20 -21.29 -30.68
C CYS A 812 54.28 -22.09 -31.41
N VAL A 813 55.15 -21.42 -32.18
CA VAL A 813 56.14 -22.09 -33.05
C VAL A 813 57.11 -22.96 -32.23
N ALA A 814 57.10 -22.79 -30.91
CA ALA A 814 57.81 -23.59 -29.94
C ALA A 814 57.02 -24.80 -29.38
N ASP A 815 55.69 -24.89 -29.56
CA ASP A 815 54.83 -26.05 -29.28
C ASP A 815 54.68 -26.88 -30.56
N LEU A 816 55.60 -27.82 -30.76
CA LEU A 816 55.69 -28.58 -32.00
C LEU A 816 54.91 -29.88 -31.97
N ASN A 817 54.39 -30.27 -30.80
CA ASN A 817 53.51 -31.42 -30.69
C ASN A 817 52.03 -31.02 -30.58
N GLY A 818 51.74 -29.72 -30.44
CA GLY A 818 50.41 -29.12 -30.43
C GLY A 818 49.62 -29.45 -29.17
N ASP A 819 50.29 -29.73 -28.05
CA ASP A 819 49.66 -30.15 -26.79
C ASP A 819 49.40 -28.98 -25.83
N GLY A 820 49.81 -27.76 -26.19
CA GLY A 820 49.62 -26.55 -25.40
C GLY A 820 50.61 -26.38 -24.24
N GLU A 821 51.55 -27.31 -24.02
CA GLU A 821 52.56 -27.24 -22.96
C GLU A 821 53.99 -27.20 -23.51
N LEU A 822 54.67 -26.05 -23.39
CA LEU A 822 56.10 -25.95 -23.72
C LEU A 822 56.96 -26.81 -22.79
N ASN A 823 57.35 -27.98 -23.27
CA ASN A 823 58.09 -28.95 -22.47
C ASN A 823 59.16 -29.69 -23.29
N PHE A 824 59.71 -30.76 -22.72
CA PHE A 824 60.79 -31.52 -23.36
C PHE A 824 60.36 -32.15 -24.71
N PHE A 825 59.07 -32.46 -24.87
CA PHE A 825 58.54 -33.13 -26.04
C PHE A 825 58.58 -32.22 -27.28
N ASP A 826 58.44 -30.91 -27.14
CA ASP A 826 58.59 -29.95 -28.23
C ASP A 826 60.04 -29.80 -28.69
N VAL A 827 60.96 -29.70 -27.73
CA VAL A 827 62.40 -29.69 -28.02
C VAL A 827 62.79 -30.99 -28.73
N SER A 828 62.21 -32.12 -28.32
CA SER A 828 62.44 -33.41 -28.97
C SER A 828 61.84 -33.47 -30.38
N ALA A 829 60.67 -32.87 -30.60
CA ALA A 829 60.04 -32.77 -31.91
C ALA A 829 60.85 -31.88 -32.86
N PHE A 830 61.30 -30.70 -32.39
CA PHE A 830 62.19 -29.79 -33.12
C PHE A 830 63.47 -30.50 -33.55
N LEU A 831 64.17 -31.15 -32.61
CA LEU A 831 65.42 -31.85 -32.92
C LEU A 831 65.22 -33.02 -33.89
N THR A 832 64.04 -33.65 -33.87
CA THR A 832 63.71 -34.73 -34.81
C THR A 832 63.50 -34.17 -36.22
N ALA A 833 62.74 -33.09 -36.35
CA ALA A 833 62.50 -32.38 -37.62
C ALA A 833 63.80 -31.78 -38.19
N PHE A 834 64.59 -31.10 -37.36
CA PHE A 834 65.85 -30.47 -37.74
C PHE A 834 66.88 -31.49 -38.25
N ASN A 835 67.03 -32.64 -37.57
CA ASN A 835 67.92 -33.71 -38.03
C ASN A 835 67.35 -34.49 -39.21
N GLY A 836 66.02 -34.48 -39.39
CA GLY A 836 65.30 -35.08 -40.51
C GLY A 836 65.40 -34.28 -41.81
N GLY A 837 65.83 -33.02 -41.74
CA GLY A 837 65.85 -32.11 -42.88
C GLY A 837 64.46 -31.56 -43.24
N ASP A 838 63.54 -31.53 -42.27
CA ASP A 838 62.16 -31.10 -42.48
C ASP A 838 62.07 -29.57 -42.42
N LEU A 839 62.12 -28.95 -43.60
CA LEU A 839 62.00 -27.50 -43.76
C LEU A 839 60.60 -26.98 -43.39
N GLU A 840 59.58 -27.83 -43.36
CA GLU A 840 58.21 -27.38 -43.05
C GLU A 840 58.03 -27.18 -41.54
N VAL A 841 58.83 -27.87 -40.72
CA VAL A 841 58.70 -27.87 -39.25
C VAL A 841 59.89 -27.23 -38.54
N ALA A 842 61.11 -27.31 -39.10
CA ALA A 842 62.32 -26.88 -38.41
C ALA A 842 62.95 -25.57 -38.94
N ASP A 843 62.42 -24.99 -40.02
CA ASP A 843 62.83 -23.69 -40.59
C ASP A 843 62.07 -22.55 -39.90
N ILE A 844 62.45 -22.24 -38.66
CA ILE A 844 61.65 -21.38 -37.77
C ILE A 844 61.76 -19.91 -38.20
N ASN A 845 62.84 -19.52 -38.89
CA ASN A 845 62.98 -18.16 -39.41
C ASN A 845 62.50 -18.00 -40.86
N GLY A 846 62.10 -19.10 -41.51
CA GLY A 846 61.51 -19.14 -42.85
C GLY A 846 62.47 -18.77 -43.98
N ASP A 847 63.79 -18.93 -43.77
CA ASP A 847 64.81 -18.53 -44.76
C ASP A 847 65.13 -19.62 -45.80
N GLY A 848 64.57 -20.83 -45.62
CA GLY A 848 64.71 -21.97 -46.51
C GLY A 848 65.95 -22.83 -46.25
N ASP A 849 66.76 -22.52 -45.23
CA ASP A 849 68.01 -23.22 -44.89
C ASP A 849 68.07 -23.61 -43.39
N LEU A 850 67.94 -24.91 -43.07
CA LEU A 850 68.13 -25.38 -41.68
C LEU A 850 69.55 -25.15 -41.16
N ASN A 851 69.69 -24.18 -40.26
CA ASN A 851 70.98 -23.76 -39.73
C ASN A 851 70.88 -23.29 -38.26
N PHE A 852 71.92 -22.61 -37.77
CA PHE A 852 71.97 -22.16 -36.38
C PHE A 852 70.87 -21.12 -36.05
N PHE A 853 70.43 -20.34 -37.03
CA PHE A 853 69.45 -19.29 -36.83
C PHE A 853 68.08 -19.88 -36.47
N ASP A 854 67.66 -21.02 -37.05
CA ASP A 854 66.41 -21.71 -36.65
C ASP A 854 66.45 -22.20 -35.21
N VAL A 855 67.59 -22.76 -34.80
CA VAL A 855 67.78 -23.23 -33.41
C VAL A 855 67.72 -22.04 -32.45
N SER A 856 68.28 -20.91 -32.84
CA SER A 856 68.26 -19.68 -32.04
C SER A 856 66.85 -19.10 -31.95
N GLU A 857 66.10 -19.08 -33.04
CA GLU A 857 64.72 -18.62 -33.13
C GLU A 857 63.80 -19.50 -32.26
N PHE A 858 63.90 -20.83 -32.41
CA PHE A 858 63.16 -21.82 -31.59
C PHE A 858 63.42 -21.63 -30.10
N LEU A 859 64.68 -21.49 -29.68
CA LEU A 859 65.02 -21.28 -28.27
C LEU A 859 64.57 -19.92 -27.75
N THR A 860 64.46 -18.91 -28.62
CA THR A 860 63.95 -17.58 -28.25
C THR A 860 62.44 -17.67 -28.00
N ALA A 861 61.71 -18.29 -28.92
CA ALA A 861 60.27 -18.55 -28.78
C ALA A 861 59.96 -19.44 -27.56
N PHE A 862 60.69 -20.53 -27.36
CA PHE A 862 60.51 -21.45 -26.23
C PHE A 862 60.77 -20.79 -24.87
N ASN A 863 61.74 -19.87 -24.78
CA ASN A 863 62.05 -19.15 -23.53
C ASN A 863 61.16 -17.94 -23.26
N ALA A 864 60.57 -17.35 -24.31
CA ALA A 864 59.64 -16.24 -24.15
C ALA A 864 58.35 -16.68 -23.43
N GLY A 865 57.99 -17.96 -23.54
CA GLY A 865 56.65 -18.44 -23.19
C GLY A 865 55.66 -17.95 -24.25
N CYS A 866 54.80 -18.83 -24.74
CA CYS A 866 53.75 -18.39 -25.64
C CYS A 866 52.67 -17.64 -24.82
N PRO A 867 52.15 -16.49 -25.32
CA PRO A 867 51.01 -15.82 -24.70
C PRO A 867 49.80 -16.73 -24.59
#